data_AF-A0A522E3T0-F1
#
_entry.id   AF-A0A522E3T0-F1
#
_cell.length_a   1.000
_cell.length_b   1.000
_cell.length_c   1.000
_cell.angle_alpha   90.00
_cell.angle_beta   90.00
_cell.angle_gamma   90.00
#
_symmetry.space_group_name_H-M   'P 1'
#
loop_
_entity.id
_entity.type
_entity.pdbx_description
1 polymer ?
#
loop_
_entity_poly.entity_id
_entity_poly.type
_entity_poly.pdbx_seq_one_letter_code
_entity_poly.pdbx_strand_id
1 'polypeptide(L)'
;MSKTDLLKQQLAQRILFLDGAMGTMIQGYKLDEKDYRGERFAAWEVDLKGNNDLLSLTQPDIIKSIHRAYYEAGSDIVETNTFNATTIAMADYRMEALVYEINLESARLARQVADEFSEKEPEKPRFVAGVLGPTNRTASMSPDVNDPGFRNISFDELVSAYTEATKGLVDGGADIILIETVFDTLNAKAAVFAVEQFFETSGCKKPIMISGTITDASGRTLSGQTVAAFWHSLRHAEPIAFGFNCALGAKELRQHIDELSTIADTYVSAHPNAGLPNEFGEYDESPEAMAKELEDWAASGYLNIIGGCCGTTPAHIKAIVEAVQKYPPRKIPALEKQCRLSGLEPMSIGKDTLFVNVGERTNVTGSAAFKRLVIEGNYEAALDVARQQVENGAQLIDINMDEGMLESKDAMVRFLMLIASEPDIAKIPIMLDSSKWEILEAGLKCIQGKGIVNSISLKEGEALFIEHAKLVRRYGAAVIVMAFDEEGQADTKNRKVEICRRAYHILVDQLNFPPEDIIFDPNIFAVATGIDEHNNYGVDFIEATREIKQTLPYALISGGVSNVSFSFRGNNPVREAIHAVFLYHAIQAGMSMGIVNAGQLAIYEDIPLDLRDAVEDVILNRHDGSGTEKLLELAEKYKGDGSSSEVKQENLEWRSWPVNKRLEHALVKGITDYIDEDTEAARQEAERPLHVIEGALMDGMNVVGDLFGAGKMFLPQVVKSARVMKKAVAYLMPFMDADKAAGDRQTNGKILMATVKGDVHDIGKNIVGVVLQCNNYDVIDLGVMVPAEKILQTARLENVDIIGLSGLITPSLDEMVHVAKEMQRQGFTIPLMIGGATTSRAHTAVKIEPHYQGATVYVTDASRGVGVASNLLSGDLKNDFVQGIRREYAEVRERHKGKEAKTRQHSLEEAR
;
A
#
# COMPACT_ATOMS: atom_id res chain seq x y z
N MET A 1 -22.22 -26.04 19.83
CA MET A 1 -21.88 -25.21 18.66
C MET A 1 -20.76 -24.28 19.10
N SER A 2 -19.67 -24.12 18.33
CA SER A 2 -18.61 -23.16 18.71
C SER A 2 -19.10 -21.72 18.52
N LYS A 3 -18.47 -20.73 19.18
CA LYS A 3 -18.76 -19.29 18.94
C LYS A 3 -18.57 -18.92 17.46
N THR A 4 -17.57 -19.51 16.81
CA THR A 4 -17.31 -19.36 15.37
C THR A 4 -18.47 -19.86 14.50
N ASP A 5 -19.01 -21.05 14.81
CA ASP A 5 -20.15 -21.60 14.06
C ASP A 5 -21.39 -20.73 14.24
N LEU A 6 -21.60 -20.21 15.46
CA LEU A 6 -22.70 -19.32 15.78
C LEU A 6 -22.58 -17.99 15.03
N LEU A 7 -21.38 -17.41 14.94
CA LEU A 7 -21.11 -16.20 14.15
C LEU A 7 -21.44 -16.43 12.67
N LYS A 8 -20.94 -17.52 12.08
CA LYS A 8 -21.23 -17.88 10.68
C LYS A 8 -22.73 -18.08 10.44
N GLN A 9 -23.43 -18.74 11.38
CA GLN A 9 -24.87 -18.93 11.31
C GLN A 9 -25.60 -17.58 11.31
N GLN A 10 -25.21 -16.65 12.17
CA GLN A 10 -25.84 -15.33 12.26
C GLN A 10 -25.59 -14.50 10.99
N LEU A 11 -24.36 -14.46 10.48
CA LEU A 11 -24.00 -13.77 9.23
C LEU A 11 -24.77 -14.28 8.00
N ALA A 12 -25.10 -15.57 7.98
CA ALA A 12 -25.92 -16.16 6.92
C ALA A 12 -27.42 -15.79 7.03
N GLN A 13 -27.89 -15.42 8.22
CA GLN A 13 -29.32 -15.17 8.49
C GLN A 13 -29.69 -13.70 8.45
N ARG A 14 -28.81 -12.80 8.91
CA ARG A 14 -29.07 -11.36 9.02
C ARG A 14 -27.79 -10.54 8.91
N ILE A 15 -27.96 -9.24 8.68
CA ILE A 15 -26.87 -8.27 8.83
C ILE A 15 -26.53 -8.14 10.32
N LEU A 16 -25.24 -8.21 10.65
CA LEU A 16 -24.74 -7.99 12.00
C LEU A 16 -24.30 -6.54 12.20
N PHE A 17 -24.43 -6.07 13.43
CA PHE A 17 -24.10 -4.70 13.80
C PHE A 17 -22.80 -4.65 14.62
N LEU A 18 -21.79 -3.97 14.08
CA LEU A 18 -20.58 -3.60 14.81
C LEU A 18 -20.87 -2.35 15.65
N ASP A 19 -20.03 -2.04 16.63
CA ASP A 19 -20.14 -0.83 17.43
C ASP A 19 -19.70 0.43 16.69
N GLY A 20 -19.64 1.53 17.42
CA GLY A 20 -19.14 2.82 16.96
C GLY A 20 -17.77 3.14 17.53
N ALA A 21 -17.32 4.38 17.39
CA ALA A 21 -16.00 4.78 17.86
C ALA A 21 -15.82 4.66 19.39
N MET A 22 -14.73 4.00 19.80
CA MET A 22 -14.23 3.99 21.18
C MET A 22 -13.57 5.34 21.54
N GLY A 23 -12.72 5.86 20.67
CA GLY A 23 -11.93 7.07 20.93
C GLY A 23 -12.77 8.32 21.19
N THR A 24 -13.79 8.59 20.37
CA THR A 24 -14.70 9.75 20.55
C THR A 24 -15.55 9.60 21.81
N MET A 25 -15.94 8.38 22.18
CA MET A 25 -16.66 8.11 23.43
C MET A 25 -15.79 8.40 24.66
N ILE A 26 -14.51 8.00 24.63
CA ILE A 26 -13.53 8.32 25.69
C ILE A 26 -13.36 9.84 25.82
N GLN A 27 -13.25 10.57 24.70
CA GLN A 27 -13.11 12.02 24.70
C GLN A 27 -14.28 12.73 25.41
N GLY A 28 -15.49 12.19 25.33
CA GLY A 28 -16.68 12.71 26.01
C GLY A 28 -16.56 12.76 27.55
N TYR A 29 -15.71 11.91 28.14
CA TYR A 29 -15.44 11.92 29.59
C TYR A 29 -14.47 13.03 30.04
N LYS A 30 -13.81 13.72 29.09
CA LYS A 30 -12.88 14.83 29.35
C LYS A 30 -11.77 14.49 30.36
N LEU A 31 -11.22 13.28 30.24
CA LEU A 31 -10.15 12.77 31.10
C LEU A 31 -8.87 13.64 30.99
N ASP A 32 -8.19 13.83 32.11
CA ASP A 32 -6.92 14.53 32.19
C ASP A 32 -5.75 13.57 32.49
N GLU A 33 -4.53 14.10 32.56
CA GLU A 33 -3.31 13.29 32.72
C GLU A 33 -3.32 12.38 33.96
N LYS A 34 -3.92 12.81 35.08
CA LYS A 34 -3.98 11.97 36.30
C LYS A 34 -4.89 10.75 36.07
N ASP A 35 -5.92 10.89 35.25
CA ASP A 35 -6.86 9.81 34.97
C ASP A 35 -6.19 8.74 34.09
N TYR A 36 -5.40 9.14 33.09
CA TYR A 36 -4.62 8.20 32.26
C TYR A 36 -3.54 7.47 33.06
N ARG A 37 -2.85 8.18 33.96
CA ARG A 37 -1.81 7.59 34.82
C ARG A 37 -2.39 6.59 35.83
N GLY A 38 -3.57 6.87 36.36
CA GLY A 38 -4.13 6.15 37.50
C GLY A 38 -3.13 6.09 38.67
N GLU A 39 -3.29 5.09 39.54
CA GLU A 39 -2.36 4.89 40.66
C GLU A 39 -1.04 4.26 40.20
N ARG A 40 -1.09 3.31 39.27
CA ARG A 40 0.07 2.50 38.85
C ARG A 40 1.13 3.29 38.11
N PHE A 41 0.74 4.30 37.32
CA PHE A 41 1.65 5.06 36.46
C PHE A 41 1.79 6.53 36.90
N ALA A 42 1.46 6.84 38.16
CA ALA A 42 1.53 8.21 38.69
C ALA A 42 2.90 8.86 38.47
N ALA A 43 3.99 8.10 38.62
CA ALA A 43 5.36 8.56 38.46
C ALA A 43 5.99 8.25 37.07
N TRP A 44 5.18 7.94 36.05
CA TRP A 44 5.71 7.64 34.70
C TRP A 44 6.44 8.84 34.09
N GLU A 45 7.54 8.58 33.37
CA GLU A 45 8.48 9.63 32.97
C GLU A 45 7.96 10.54 31.84
N VAL A 46 7.00 10.07 31.06
CA VAL A 46 6.41 10.79 29.92
C VAL A 46 4.91 10.97 30.13
N ASP A 47 4.30 11.91 29.41
CA ASP A 47 2.85 12.13 29.44
C ASP A 47 2.10 10.96 28.80
N LEU A 48 0.99 10.55 29.43
CA LEU A 48 0.18 9.39 29.02
C LEU A 48 -1.18 9.78 28.44
N LYS A 49 -1.61 11.04 28.59
CA LYS A 49 -2.83 11.54 27.97
C LYS A 49 -2.81 11.33 26.46
N GLY A 50 -3.87 10.71 25.94
CA GLY A 50 -4.01 10.31 24.54
C GLY A 50 -3.80 8.81 24.32
N ASN A 51 -3.16 8.10 25.26
CA ASN A 51 -3.05 6.65 25.22
C ASN A 51 -4.38 6.01 25.64
N ASN A 52 -5.35 5.95 24.73
CA ASN A 52 -6.68 5.42 25.02
C ASN A 52 -6.64 3.95 25.43
N ASP A 53 -5.78 3.14 24.83
CA ASP A 53 -5.64 1.71 25.09
C ASP A 53 -5.27 1.42 26.56
N LEU A 54 -4.42 2.27 27.15
CA LEU A 54 -4.03 2.21 28.58
C LEU A 54 -5.22 2.31 29.54
N LEU A 55 -6.30 2.99 29.14
CA LEU A 55 -7.49 3.15 29.97
C LEU A 55 -8.18 1.82 30.30
N SER A 56 -7.88 0.76 29.55
CA SER A 56 -8.30 -0.60 29.91
C SER A 56 -7.71 -1.05 31.26
N LEU A 57 -6.54 -0.53 31.65
CA LEU A 57 -5.90 -0.80 32.94
C LEU A 57 -6.25 0.26 34.00
N THR A 58 -6.28 1.54 33.63
CA THR A 58 -6.40 2.65 34.59
C THR A 58 -7.83 3.13 34.81
N GLN A 59 -8.71 2.95 33.82
CA GLN A 59 -10.13 3.36 33.86
C GLN A 59 -11.07 2.24 33.35
N PRO A 60 -10.97 1.01 33.86
CA PRO A 60 -11.71 -0.14 33.31
C PRO A 60 -13.24 0.01 33.37
N ASP A 61 -13.76 0.77 34.33
CA ASP A 61 -15.20 1.00 34.46
C ASP A 61 -15.76 1.91 33.35
N ILE A 62 -14.97 2.88 32.87
CA ILE A 62 -15.32 3.72 31.72
C ILE A 62 -15.32 2.89 30.44
N ILE A 63 -14.31 2.04 30.24
CA ILE A 63 -14.26 1.17 29.06
C ILE A 63 -15.45 0.20 29.02
N LYS A 64 -15.79 -0.43 30.16
CA LYS A 64 -16.99 -1.26 30.27
C LYS A 64 -18.29 -0.47 30.03
N SER A 65 -18.41 0.77 30.51
CA SER A 65 -19.63 1.55 30.28
C SER A 65 -19.83 1.88 28.81
N ILE A 66 -18.75 2.13 28.05
CA ILE A 66 -18.81 2.35 26.60
C ILE A 66 -19.28 1.08 25.88
N HIS A 67 -18.70 -0.08 26.17
CA HIS A 67 -19.17 -1.35 25.57
C HIS A 67 -20.65 -1.63 25.88
N ARG A 68 -21.09 -1.38 27.13
CA ARG A 68 -22.51 -1.52 27.51
C ARG A 68 -23.40 -0.62 26.66
N ALA A 69 -23.02 0.65 26.49
CA ALA A 69 -23.81 1.60 25.72
C ALA A 69 -24.00 1.17 24.25
N TYR A 70 -22.98 0.56 23.63
CA TYR A 70 -23.12 0.04 22.27
C TYR A 70 -23.98 -1.23 22.18
N TYR A 71 -23.86 -2.15 23.14
CA TYR A 71 -24.77 -3.30 23.17
C TYR A 71 -26.23 -2.91 23.45
N GLU A 72 -26.47 -1.89 24.28
CA GLU A 72 -27.80 -1.29 24.51
C GLU A 72 -28.35 -0.59 23.25
N ALA A 73 -27.47 0.00 22.43
CA ALA A 73 -27.84 0.58 21.15
C ALA A 73 -28.19 -0.46 20.08
N GLY A 74 -27.77 -1.71 20.26
CA GLY A 74 -28.16 -2.83 19.41
C GLY A 74 -27.01 -3.57 18.73
N SER A 75 -25.75 -3.23 19.00
CA SER A 75 -24.59 -3.96 18.46
C SER A 75 -24.64 -5.45 18.78
N ASP A 76 -24.13 -6.25 17.84
CA ASP A 76 -23.89 -7.69 17.94
C ASP A 76 -22.41 -7.98 18.26
N ILE A 77 -21.52 -7.14 17.73
CA ILE A 77 -20.07 -7.22 17.85
C ILE A 77 -19.59 -5.90 18.47
N VAL A 78 -18.68 -5.97 19.44
CA VAL A 78 -17.93 -4.78 19.91
C VAL A 78 -16.44 -4.99 19.69
N GLU A 79 -15.75 -3.91 19.40
CA GLU A 79 -14.31 -3.85 19.26
C GLU A 79 -13.63 -3.72 20.63
N THR A 80 -12.47 -4.35 20.81
CA THR A 80 -11.63 -4.11 21.99
C THR A 80 -10.96 -2.74 21.91
N ASN A 81 -10.71 -2.11 23.06
CA ASN A 81 -9.92 -0.87 23.15
C ASN A 81 -8.42 -1.20 23.02
N THR A 82 -7.98 -1.59 21.82
CA THR A 82 -6.61 -2.09 21.53
C THR A 82 -6.04 -1.61 20.19
N PHE A 83 -6.58 -0.52 19.63
CA PHE A 83 -6.16 0.03 18.34
C PHE A 83 -4.64 0.28 18.24
N ASN A 84 -4.02 0.83 19.29
CA ASN A 84 -2.58 1.12 19.34
C ASN A 84 -1.82 0.17 20.27
N ALA A 85 -2.43 -0.92 20.76
CA ALA A 85 -1.82 -1.85 21.71
C ALA A 85 -0.80 -2.79 21.04
N THR A 86 0.25 -2.22 20.44
CA THR A 86 1.40 -2.93 19.85
C THR A 86 2.70 -2.34 20.40
N THR A 87 3.80 -3.09 20.37
CA THR A 87 5.10 -2.60 20.86
C THR A 87 5.58 -1.36 20.12
N ILE A 88 5.26 -1.27 18.82
CA ILE A 88 5.64 -0.16 17.95
C ILE A 88 4.94 1.14 18.37
N ALA A 89 3.61 1.13 18.54
CA ALA A 89 2.87 2.33 18.93
C ALA A 89 3.05 2.67 20.43
N MET A 90 3.18 1.65 21.30
CA MET A 90 3.42 1.87 22.74
C MET A 90 4.81 2.43 23.04
N ALA A 91 5.76 2.35 22.11
CA ALA A 91 7.08 2.96 22.24
C ALA A 91 7.01 4.49 22.40
N ASP A 92 6.02 5.14 21.79
CA ASP A 92 5.82 6.59 21.94
C ASP A 92 5.48 6.99 23.40
N TYR A 93 4.95 6.04 24.18
CA TYR A 93 4.64 6.18 25.61
C TYR A 93 5.63 5.44 26.52
N ARG A 94 6.67 4.79 25.96
CA ARG A 94 7.62 3.89 26.65
C ARG A 94 6.98 2.70 27.36
N MET A 95 5.85 2.21 26.84
CA MET A 95 4.99 1.18 27.45
C MET A 95 5.03 -0.16 26.71
N GLU A 96 6.09 -0.43 25.94
CA GLU A 96 6.22 -1.64 25.11
C GLU A 96 6.02 -2.93 25.93
N ALA A 97 6.53 -2.96 27.16
CA ALA A 97 6.41 -4.12 28.05
C ALA A 97 4.98 -4.42 28.54
N LEU A 98 4.02 -3.51 28.31
CA LEU A 98 2.62 -3.65 28.75
C LEU A 98 1.70 -4.15 27.63
N VAL A 99 2.20 -4.35 26.42
CA VAL A 99 1.40 -4.68 25.23
C VAL A 99 0.53 -5.92 25.46
N TYR A 100 1.12 -7.03 25.92
CA TYR A 100 0.34 -8.23 26.23
C TYR A 100 -0.75 -7.97 27.30
N GLU A 101 -0.42 -7.25 28.37
CA GLU A 101 -1.34 -6.97 29.48
C GLU A 101 -2.52 -6.08 29.06
N ILE A 102 -2.24 -5.02 28.28
CA ILE A 102 -3.27 -4.12 27.75
C ILE A 102 -4.24 -4.88 26.86
N ASN A 103 -3.73 -5.70 25.93
CA ASN A 103 -4.58 -6.51 25.05
C ASN A 103 -5.43 -7.53 25.83
N LEU A 104 -4.81 -8.22 26.80
CA LEU A 104 -5.47 -9.19 27.66
C LEU A 104 -6.63 -8.57 28.42
N GLU A 105 -6.37 -7.47 29.14
CA GLU A 105 -7.39 -6.83 29.97
C GLU A 105 -8.47 -6.15 29.14
N SER A 106 -8.11 -5.51 28.02
CA SER A 106 -9.09 -4.90 27.11
C SER A 106 -10.06 -5.93 26.53
N ALA A 107 -9.55 -7.08 26.07
CA ALA A 107 -10.38 -8.19 25.61
C ALA A 107 -11.24 -8.78 26.74
N ARG A 108 -10.70 -8.91 27.96
CA ARG A 108 -11.42 -9.41 29.13
C ARG A 108 -12.59 -8.50 29.52
N LEU A 109 -12.40 -7.18 29.49
CA LEU A 109 -13.46 -6.21 29.80
C LEU A 109 -14.58 -6.27 28.76
N ALA A 110 -14.25 -6.31 27.47
CA ALA A 110 -15.22 -6.46 26.39
C ALA A 110 -15.99 -7.79 26.51
N ARG A 111 -15.28 -8.91 26.78
CA ARG A 111 -15.86 -10.25 26.97
C ARG A 111 -16.84 -10.29 28.14
N GLN A 112 -16.47 -9.69 29.28
CA GLN A 112 -17.35 -9.63 30.44
C GLN A 112 -18.69 -8.97 30.09
N VAL A 113 -18.65 -7.82 29.41
CA VAL A 113 -19.88 -7.12 29.02
C VAL A 113 -20.66 -7.91 27.96
N ALA A 114 -19.98 -8.53 27.00
CA ALA A 114 -20.60 -9.37 25.98
C ALA A 114 -21.34 -10.58 26.59
N ASP A 115 -20.79 -11.20 27.64
CA ASP A 115 -21.44 -12.28 28.39
C ASP A 115 -22.64 -11.77 29.17
N GLU A 116 -22.52 -10.63 29.87
CA GLU A 116 -23.64 -9.99 30.58
C GLU A 116 -24.86 -9.77 29.66
N PHE A 117 -24.64 -9.37 28.40
CA PHE A 117 -25.72 -9.17 27.43
C PHE A 117 -26.20 -10.47 26.78
N SER A 118 -25.30 -11.41 26.51
CA SER A 118 -25.67 -12.72 25.96
C SER A 118 -26.53 -13.53 26.94
N GLU A 119 -26.28 -13.41 28.25
CA GLU A 119 -27.10 -14.04 29.28
C GLU A 119 -28.49 -13.39 29.41
N LYS A 120 -28.59 -12.07 29.23
CA LYS A 120 -29.87 -11.34 29.23
C LYS A 120 -30.70 -11.62 27.98
N GLU A 121 -30.05 -11.80 26.83
CA GLU A 121 -30.70 -12.04 25.53
C GLU A 121 -30.11 -13.30 24.84
N PRO A 122 -30.45 -14.53 25.28
CA PRO A 122 -29.84 -15.76 24.76
C PRO A 122 -30.01 -15.98 23.25
N GLU A 123 -31.08 -15.44 22.66
CA GLU A 123 -31.37 -15.53 21.22
C GLU A 123 -30.50 -14.58 20.37
N LYS A 124 -29.79 -13.63 21.00
CA LYS A 124 -28.91 -12.66 20.34
C LYS A 124 -27.50 -12.74 20.94
N PRO A 125 -26.69 -13.74 20.55
CA PRO A 125 -25.35 -13.90 21.09
C PRO A 125 -24.47 -12.68 20.76
N ARG A 126 -23.70 -12.20 21.73
CA ARG A 126 -22.73 -11.12 21.55
C ARG A 126 -21.32 -11.65 21.33
N PHE A 127 -20.58 -10.92 20.49
CA PHE A 127 -19.23 -11.24 20.08
C PHE A 127 -18.26 -10.09 20.39
N VAL A 128 -16.99 -10.44 20.58
CA VAL A 128 -15.89 -9.50 20.80
C VAL A 128 -14.87 -9.61 19.67
N ALA A 129 -14.59 -8.49 19.00
CA ALA A 129 -13.54 -8.36 18.00
C ALA A 129 -12.27 -7.78 18.65
N GLY A 130 -11.23 -8.59 18.73
CA GLY A 130 -9.90 -8.18 19.16
C GLY A 130 -9.23 -7.37 18.06
N VAL A 131 -9.07 -6.06 18.28
CA VAL A 131 -8.57 -5.11 17.29
C VAL A 131 -7.04 -5.12 17.24
N LEU A 132 -6.51 -5.23 16.02
CA LEU A 132 -5.13 -4.93 15.65
C LEU A 132 -5.14 -3.75 14.68
N GLY A 133 -4.76 -2.56 15.16
CA GLY A 133 -4.60 -1.38 14.31
C GLY A 133 -3.29 -1.38 13.51
N PRO A 134 -3.09 -0.42 12.60
CA PRO A 134 -2.04 -0.50 11.56
C PRO A 134 -0.63 -0.08 12.03
N THR A 135 -0.47 0.33 13.29
CA THR A 135 0.71 1.06 13.85
C THR A 135 0.91 2.46 13.25
N ASN A 136 1.94 3.19 13.70
CA ASN A 136 2.36 4.49 13.16
C ASN A 136 3.52 4.38 12.13
N ARG A 137 3.87 3.18 11.66
CA ARG A 137 5.00 2.95 10.72
C ARG A 137 4.53 2.31 9.42
N THR A 138 5.22 2.56 8.31
CA THR A 138 4.90 2.02 6.98
C THR A 138 6.01 1.07 6.51
N ALA A 139 5.68 -0.17 6.19
CA ALA A 139 6.65 -1.12 5.64
C ALA A 139 6.80 -1.00 4.12
N SER A 140 5.78 -0.54 3.39
CA SER A 140 5.84 -0.44 1.92
C SER A 140 6.43 0.87 1.39
N MET A 141 6.46 1.92 2.21
CA MET A 141 6.87 3.27 1.81
C MET A 141 8.08 3.78 2.61
N SER A 142 8.96 4.53 1.95
CA SER A 142 10.07 5.21 2.64
C SER A 142 9.58 6.49 3.31
N PRO A 143 9.94 6.73 4.59
CA PRO A 143 9.75 8.02 5.23
C PRO A 143 10.84 9.04 4.84
N ASP A 144 11.93 8.60 4.19
CA ASP A 144 13.02 9.48 3.74
C ASP A 144 12.94 9.70 2.23
N VAL A 145 12.67 10.94 1.82
CA VAL A 145 12.60 11.36 0.41
C VAL A 145 13.93 11.16 -0.31
N ASN A 146 15.04 11.24 0.42
CA ASN A 146 16.38 11.15 -0.13
C ASN A 146 16.81 9.71 -0.39
N ASP A 147 16.19 8.77 0.32
CA ASP A 147 16.41 7.34 0.14
C ASP A 147 15.08 6.59 -0.05
N PRO A 148 14.59 6.47 -1.29
CA PRO A 148 13.35 5.74 -1.58
C PRO A 148 13.41 4.25 -1.20
N GLY A 149 14.61 3.69 -1.02
CA GLY A 149 14.81 2.31 -0.58
C GLY A 149 14.96 2.15 0.93
N PHE A 150 14.83 3.22 1.74
CA PHE A 150 14.87 3.12 3.20
C PHE A 150 13.51 2.72 3.78
N ARG A 151 13.50 2.00 4.91
CA ARG A 151 12.30 1.70 5.72
C ARG A 151 12.61 1.89 7.20
N ASN A 152 11.68 2.48 7.95
CA ASN A 152 11.82 2.68 9.40
C ASN A 152 11.24 1.52 10.24
N ILE A 153 10.70 0.50 9.57
CA ILE A 153 10.18 -0.72 10.19
C ILE A 153 10.38 -1.88 9.20
N SER A 154 10.68 -3.07 9.73
CA SER A 154 10.75 -4.30 8.94
C SER A 154 9.49 -5.16 9.10
N PHE A 155 9.27 -6.06 8.15
CA PHE A 155 8.18 -7.05 8.21
C PHE A 155 8.27 -7.92 9.47
N ASP A 156 9.48 -8.34 9.87
CA ASP A 156 9.69 -9.22 11.03
C ASP A 156 9.41 -8.52 12.36
N GLU A 157 9.72 -7.21 12.47
CA GLU A 157 9.37 -6.40 13.64
C GLU A 157 7.85 -6.25 13.76
N LEU A 158 7.14 -6.02 12.65
CA LEU A 158 5.68 -6.00 12.62
C LEU A 158 5.09 -7.36 13.03
N VAL A 159 5.60 -8.46 12.47
CA VAL A 159 5.16 -9.82 12.84
C VAL A 159 5.31 -10.06 14.33
N SER A 160 6.45 -9.66 14.91
CA SER A 160 6.72 -9.81 16.34
C SER A 160 5.73 -9.01 17.19
N ALA A 161 5.50 -7.74 16.83
CA ALA A 161 4.56 -6.85 17.52
C ALA A 161 3.11 -7.38 17.47
N TYR A 162 2.65 -7.80 16.29
CA TYR A 162 1.31 -8.36 16.12
C TYR A 162 1.14 -9.73 16.79
N THR A 163 2.18 -10.56 16.84
CA THR A 163 2.11 -11.86 17.53
C THR A 163 1.87 -11.67 19.02
N GLU A 164 2.57 -10.73 19.67
CA GLU A 164 2.37 -10.42 21.09
C GLU A 164 0.97 -9.88 21.39
N ALA A 165 0.50 -8.93 20.58
CA ALA A 165 -0.85 -8.38 20.70
C ALA A 165 -1.93 -9.45 20.49
N THR A 166 -1.80 -10.28 19.44
CA THR A 166 -2.72 -11.38 19.13
C THR A 166 -2.81 -12.36 20.30
N LYS A 167 -1.68 -12.72 20.91
CA LYS A 167 -1.65 -13.59 22.08
C LYS A 167 -2.49 -13.00 23.22
N GLY A 168 -2.28 -11.72 23.56
CA GLY A 168 -3.05 -11.05 24.61
C GLY A 168 -4.55 -11.03 24.31
N LEU A 169 -4.96 -10.71 23.08
CA LEU A 169 -6.36 -10.69 22.66
C LEU A 169 -7.02 -12.07 22.77
N VAL A 170 -6.33 -13.12 22.32
CA VAL A 170 -6.85 -14.50 22.38
C VAL A 170 -6.96 -14.99 23.82
N ASP A 171 -5.93 -14.78 24.63
CA ASP A 171 -5.93 -15.15 26.05
C ASP A 171 -7.00 -14.37 26.84
N GLY A 172 -7.32 -13.14 26.42
CA GLY A 172 -8.36 -12.30 27.01
C GLY A 172 -9.79 -12.65 26.58
N GLY A 173 -9.95 -13.59 25.64
CA GLY A 173 -11.24 -14.14 25.26
C GLY A 173 -11.90 -13.48 24.05
N ALA A 174 -11.13 -12.85 23.14
CA ALA A 174 -11.64 -12.37 21.87
C ALA A 174 -12.26 -13.52 21.03
N ASP A 175 -13.38 -13.24 20.37
CA ASP A 175 -14.06 -14.20 19.48
C ASP A 175 -13.54 -14.11 18.05
N ILE A 176 -13.14 -12.91 17.63
CA ILE A 176 -12.71 -12.54 16.28
C ILE A 176 -11.40 -11.75 16.41
N ILE A 177 -10.46 -11.90 15.47
CA ILE A 177 -9.33 -10.97 15.32
C ILE A 177 -9.65 -10.01 14.18
N LEU A 178 -9.70 -8.71 14.44
CA LEU A 178 -10.00 -7.66 13.47
C LEU A 178 -8.72 -6.87 13.16
N ILE A 179 -8.21 -7.01 11.94
CA ILE A 179 -7.12 -6.17 11.42
C ILE A 179 -7.79 -5.00 10.70
N GLU A 180 -7.81 -3.82 11.29
CA GLU A 180 -8.57 -2.69 10.75
C GLU A 180 -7.74 -1.42 10.49
N THR A 181 -8.37 -0.48 9.78
CA THR A 181 -7.77 0.78 9.36
C THR A 181 -6.47 0.57 8.58
N VAL A 182 -6.44 -0.48 7.74
CA VAL A 182 -5.24 -0.82 6.97
C VAL A 182 -4.98 0.27 5.92
N PHE A 183 -3.99 1.11 6.19
CA PHE A 183 -3.46 2.09 5.23
C PHE A 183 -2.32 1.52 4.37
N ASP A 184 -1.58 0.54 4.90
CA ASP A 184 -0.44 -0.14 4.25
C ASP A 184 -0.68 -1.64 4.22
N THR A 185 -0.85 -2.20 3.02
CA THR A 185 -1.14 -3.62 2.83
C THR A 185 0.01 -4.51 3.29
N LEU A 186 1.27 -4.05 3.24
CA LEU A 186 2.40 -4.86 3.72
C LEU A 186 2.35 -5.02 5.24
N ASN A 187 1.88 -4.00 5.97
CA ASN A 187 1.62 -4.11 7.41
C ASN A 187 0.52 -5.14 7.69
N ALA A 188 -0.56 -5.14 6.92
CA ALA A 188 -1.63 -6.12 7.07
C ALA A 188 -1.19 -7.54 6.74
N LYS A 189 -0.33 -7.72 5.72
CA LYS A 189 0.30 -9.03 5.44
C LYS A 189 1.14 -9.51 6.62
N ALA A 190 1.89 -8.62 7.28
CA ALA A 190 2.64 -8.95 8.50
C ALA A 190 1.70 -9.34 9.66
N ALA A 191 0.58 -8.63 9.84
CA ALA A 191 -0.43 -8.97 10.84
C ALA A 191 -1.07 -10.34 10.55
N VAL A 192 -1.47 -10.61 9.30
CA VAL A 192 -2.00 -11.92 8.89
C VAL A 192 -0.98 -13.02 9.16
N PHE A 193 0.28 -12.82 8.77
CA PHE A 193 1.35 -13.79 9.00
C PHE A 193 1.51 -14.10 10.50
N ALA A 194 1.54 -13.06 11.35
CA ALA A 194 1.62 -13.21 12.80
C ALA A 194 0.44 -13.99 13.38
N VAL A 195 -0.79 -13.65 12.97
CA VAL A 195 -2.01 -14.30 13.44
C VAL A 195 -2.05 -15.77 13.02
N GLU A 196 -1.75 -16.08 11.76
CA GLU A 196 -1.72 -17.47 11.27
C GLU A 196 -0.62 -18.31 11.92
N GLN A 197 0.57 -17.74 12.10
CA GLN A 197 1.67 -18.40 12.81
C GLN A 197 1.30 -18.66 14.28
N PHE A 198 0.68 -17.69 14.95
CA PHE A 198 0.19 -17.87 16.32
C PHE A 198 -0.87 -18.97 16.38
N PHE A 199 -1.83 -19.00 15.44
CA PHE A 199 -2.85 -20.04 15.36
C PHE A 199 -2.26 -21.44 15.15
N GLU A 200 -1.30 -21.61 14.24
CA GLU A 200 -0.64 -22.91 14.02
C GLU A 200 0.12 -23.37 15.29
N THR A 201 0.88 -22.48 15.91
CA THR A 201 1.73 -22.82 17.08
C THR A 201 0.94 -23.04 18.37
N SER A 202 -0.15 -22.30 18.59
CA SER A 202 -1.02 -22.45 19.76
C SER A 202 -2.09 -23.54 19.61
N GLY A 203 -2.34 -24.01 18.39
CA GLY A 203 -3.44 -24.95 18.09
C GLY A 203 -4.83 -24.30 18.21
N CYS A 204 -4.92 -22.97 18.21
CA CYS A 204 -6.20 -22.25 18.20
C CYS A 204 -6.50 -21.69 16.80
N LYS A 205 -7.77 -21.51 16.46
CA LYS A 205 -8.19 -20.83 15.22
C LYS A 205 -9.40 -19.95 15.51
N LYS A 206 -9.27 -18.65 15.25
CA LYS A 206 -10.35 -17.67 15.35
C LYS A 206 -10.66 -17.09 13.96
N PRO A 207 -11.90 -16.65 13.69
CA PRO A 207 -12.22 -15.88 12.50
C PRO A 207 -11.38 -14.60 12.43
N ILE A 208 -10.90 -14.26 11.24
CA ILE A 208 -10.18 -13.01 10.96
C ILE A 208 -11.11 -12.08 10.19
N MET A 209 -11.24 -10.84 10.64
CA MET A 209 -11.84 -9.75 9.86
C MET A 209 -10.73 -8.81 9.38
N ILE A 210 -10.85 -8.28 8.18
CA ILE A 210 -9.90 -7.32 7.62
C ILE A 210 -10.66 -6.11 7.11
N SER A 211 -10.24 -4.91 7.53
CA SER A 211 -10.82 -3.65 7.08
C SER A 211 -9.74 -2.67 6.62
N GLY A 212 -9.81 -2.25 5.36
CA GLY A 212 -8.91 -1.26 4.79
C GLY A 212 -9.39 0.18 4.98
N THR A 213 -8.52 1.14 4.68
CA THR A 213 -8.87 2.57 4.64
C THR A 213 -8.54 3.15 3.27
N ILE A 214 -9.54 3.72 2.61
CA ILE A 214 -9.37 4.52 1.39
C ILE A 214 -9.15 5.97 1.81
N THR A 215 -8.00 6.55 1.46
CA THR A 215 -7.55 7.82 2.07
C THR A 215 -8.05 9.07 1.37
N ASP A 216 -8.40 8.97 0.08
CA ASP A 216 -8.80 10.13 -0.72
C ASP A 216 -9.71 9.74 -1.89
N ALA A 217 -10.09 10.76 -2.67
CA ALA A 217 -10.99 10.61 -3.82
C ALA A 217 -10.41 9.77 -4.99
N SER A 218 -9.13 9.41 -4.97
CA SER A 218 -8.54 8.50 -5.97
C SER A 218 -9.04 7.06 -5.82
N GLY A 219 -9.65 6.72 -4.68
CA GLY A 219 -10.18 5.38 -4.43
C GLY A 219 -9.11 4.34 -4.08
N ARG A 220 -7.95 4.78 -3.57
CA ARG A 220 -6.82 3.93 -3.22
C ARG A 220 -6.50 3.98 -1.73
N THR A 221 -5.84 2.92 -1.23
CA THR A 221 -5.18 2.95 0.08
C THR A 221 -4.03 3.95 0.08
N LEU A 222 -3.51 4.31 1.26
CA LEU A 222 -2.34 5.19 1.36
C LEU A 222 -1.12 4.63 0.60
N SER A 223 -0.93 3.31 0.66
CA SER A 223 0.12 2.59 -0.08
C SER A 223 -0.15 2.46 -1.59
N GLY A 224 -1.26 3.00 -2.09
CA GLY A 224 -1.57 3.14 -3.51
C GLY A 224 -2.40 2.01 -4.12
N GLN A 225 -2.89 1.03 -3.35
CA GLN A 225 -3.67 -0.09 -3.89
C GLN A 225 -5.13 0.28 -4.14
N THR A 226 -5.67 -0.20 -5.27
CA THR A 226 -7.13 -0.20 -5.52
C THR A 226 -7.86 -1.22 -4.65
N VAL A 227 -9.19 -1.13 -4.58
CA VAL A 227 -10.06 -2.07 -3.83
C VAL A 227 -9.81 -3.53 -4.24
N ALA A 228 -9.82 -3.82 -5.54
CA ALA A 228 -9.58 -5.16 -6.05
C ALA A 228 -8.13 -5.66 -5.80
N ALA A 229 -7.13 -4.78 -5.93
CA ALA A 229 -5.74 -5.14 -5.63
C ALA A 229 -5.55 -5.47 -4.14
N PHE A 230 -6.17 -4.68 -3.26
CA PHE A 230 -6.16 -4.89 -1.81
C PHE A 230 -6.80 -6.24 -1.45
N TRP A 231 -7.96 -6.55 -2.02
CA TRP A 231 -8.62 -7.84 -1.86
C TRP A 231 -7.75 -9.02 -2.34
N HIS A 232 -7.16 -8.93 -3.54
CA HIS A 232 -6.26 -9.98 -4.05
C HIS A 232 -5.04 -10.22 -3.16
N SER A 233 -4.52 -9.16 -2.52
CA SER A 233 -3.35 -9.22 -1.65
C SER A 233 -3.62 -9.97 -0.34
N LEU A 234 -4.84 -9.89 0.19
CA LEU A 234 -5.16 -10.36 1.55
C LEU A 234 -6.18 -11.51 1.61
N ARG A 235 -6.82 -11.91 0.49
CA ARG A 235 -7.77 -13.04 0.49
C ARG A 235 -7.18 -14.38 0.96
N HIS A 236 -5.86 -14.52 0.91
CA HIS A 236 -5.15 -15.72 1.38
C HIS A 236 -5.36 -15.98 2.88
N ALA A 237 -5.67 -14.94 3.66
CA ALA A 237 -5.99 -15.04 5.09
C ALA A 237 -7.34 -15.75 5.37
N GLU A 238 -8.11 -16.07 4.33
CA GLU A 238 -9.48 -16.62 4.44
C GLU A 238 -10.36 -15.83 5.42
N PRO A 239 -10.43 -14.49 5.31
CA PRO A 239 -11.11 -13.67 6.29
C PRO A 239 -12.61 -14.01 6.31
N ILE A 240 -13.21 -14.05 7.50
CA ILE A 240 -14.67 -14.20 7.63
C ILE A 240 -15.39 -12.98 7.08
N ALA A 241 -14.84 -11.79 7.22
CA ALA A 241 -15.37 -10.60 6.58
C ALA A 241 -14.24 -9.68 6.11
N PHE A 242 -14.47 -9.01 4.98
CA PHE A 242 -13.55 -8.06 4.39
C PHE A 242 -14.27 -6.74 4.11
N GLY A 243 -13.63 -5.61 4.37
CA GLY A 243 -14.33 -4.33 4.35
C GLY A 243 -13.46 -3.10 4.30
N PHE A 244 -14.11 -1.95 4.52
CA PHE A 244 -13.45 -0.67 4.68
C PHE A 244 -14.03 0.15 5.82
N ASN A 245 -13.18 0.95 6.44
CA ASN A 245 -13.54 1.83 7.54
C ASN A 245 -12.73 3.12 7.54
N CYS A 246 -13.21 4.10 8.32
CA CYS A 246 -12.54 5.38 8.53
C CYS A 246 -12.31 6.20 7.24
N ALA A 247 -11.61 7.34 7.40
CA ALA A 247 -11.25 8.38 6.41
C ALA A 247 -12.42 9.04 5.64
N LEU A 248 -13.31 8.25 5.07
CA LEU A 248 -14.45 8.66 4.28
C LEU A 248 -15.76 8.50 5.05
N GLY A 249 -16.74 9.34 4.72
CA GLY A 249 -18.12 9.20 5.19
C GLY A 249 -18.88 8.13 4.41
N ALA A 250 -20.12 7.86 4.83
CA ALA A 250 -20.99 6.88 4.18
C ALA A 250 -21.32 7.22 2.72
N LYS A 251 -21.21 8.48 2.29
CA LYS A 251 -21.50 8.83 0.90
C LYS A 251 -20.34 8.46 -0.03
N GLU A 252 -19.13 8.84 0.35
CA GLU A 252 -17.92 8.66 -0.46
C GLU A 252 -17.48 7.19 -0.50
N LEU A 253 -17.68 6.44 0.58
CA LEU A 253 -17.26 5.05 0.67
C LEU A 253 -18.15 4.09 -0.13
N ARG A 254 -19.36 4.51 -0.53
CA ARG A 254 -20.39 3.66 -1.15
C ARG A 254 -19.89 2.91 -2.38
N GLN A 255 -19.21 3.62 -3.30
CA GLN A 255 -18.74 3.03 -4.55
C GLN A 255 -17.71 1.90 -4.33
N HIS A 256 -16.91 2.01 -3.28
CA HIS A 256 -15.87 1.03 -2.94
C HIS A 256 -16.48 -0.22 -2.30
N ILE A 257 -17.53 -0.04 -1.50
CA ILE A 257 -18.32 -1.16 -0.95
C ILE A 257 -19.11 -1.88 -2.04
N ASP A 258 -19.68 -1.15 -3.00
CA ASP A 258 -20.33 -1.73 -4.18
C ASP A 258 -19.35 -2.61 -4.98
N GLU A 259 -18.19 -2.06 -5.36
CA GLU A 259 -17.13 -2.82 -6.05
C GLU A 259 -16.73 -4.06 -5.26
N LEU A 260 -16.39 -3.91 -3.97
CA LEU A 260 -16.00 -5.02 -3.10
C LEU A 260 -17.10 -6.10 -3.02
N SER A 261 -18.37 -5.68 -2.96
CA SER A 261 -19.52 -6.59 -2.91
C SER A 261 -19.63 -7.50 -4.13
N THR A 262 -19.05 -7.12 -5.26
CA THR A 262 -19.06 -7.94 -6.48
C THR A 262 -17.88 -8.90 -6.57
N ILE A 263 -16.72 -8.55 -5.98
CA ILE A 263 -15.46 -9.29 -6.15
C ILE A 263 -15.05 -10.14 -4.95
N ALA A 264 -15.62 -9.92 -3.76
CA ALA A 264 -15.28 -10.67 -2.55
C ALA A 264 -16.05 -11.99 -2.47
N ASP A 265 -15.34 -13.10 -2.30
CA ASP A 265 -15.92 -14.44 -2.05
C ASP A 265 -16.17 -14.72 -0.55
N THR A 266 -16.21 -13.66 0.26
CA THR A 266 -16.49 -13.69 1.70
C THR A 266 -17.56 -12.66 2.08
N TYR A 267 -17.91 -12.55 3.37
CA TYR A 267 -18.84 -11.54 3.87
C TYR A 267 -18.22 -10.13 3.77
N VAL A 268 -19.05 -9.12 3.54
CA VAL A 268 -18.60 -7.72 3.42
C VAL A 268 -18.94 -6.94 4.68
N SER A 269 -17.96 -6.24 5.23
CA SER A 269 -18.12 -5.32 6.36
C SER A 269 -17.90 -3.86 5.93
N ALA A 270 -18.53 -2.93 6.63
CA ALA A 270 -18.19 -1.52 6.54
C ALA A 270 -18.49 -0.80 7.86
N HIS A 271 -17.68 0.20 8.19
CA HIS A 271 -17.94 1.10 9.32
C HIS A 271 -17.38 2.49 9.02
N PRO A 272 -18.13 3.34 8.29
CA PRO A 272 -17.68 4.68 7.88
C PRO A 272 -17.69 5.67 9.04
N ASN A 273 -17.07 6.84 8.83
CA ASN A 273 -17.17 7.96 9.77
C ASN A 273 -18.56 8.63 9.71
N ALA A 274 -18.92 9.35 10.77
CA ALA A 274 -20.10 10.24 10.80
C ALA A 274 -19.80 11.56 10.03
N GLY A 275 -19.51 11.42 8.74
CA GLY A 275 -19.03 12.49 7.88
C GLY A 275 -17.56 12.84 8.11
N LEU A 276 -17.13 13.96 7.51
CA LEU A 276 -15.82 14.53 7.74
C LEU A 276 -15.84 15.42 8.99
N PRO A 277 -14.74 15.49 9.77
CA PRO A 277 -14.69 16.33 10.95
C PRO A 277 -14.88 17.81 10.60
N ASN A 278 -15.61 18.52 11.46
CA ASN A 278 -15.91 19.93 11.34
C ASN A 278 -14.77 20.80 11.89
N GLU A 279 -15.06 22.09 11.98
CA GLU A 279 -14.10 23.11 12.37
C GLU A 279 -13.75 23.13 13.86
N PHE A 280 -14.29 22.21 14.63
CA PHE A 280 -13.95 21.98 16.03
C PHE A 280 -13.47 20.55 16.25
N GLY A 281 -13.21 19.79 15.16
CA GLY A 281 -12.85 18.38 15.22
C GLY A 281 -14.00 17.49 15.71
N GLU A 282 -15.23 18.00 15.65
CA GLU A 282 -16.46 17.27 15.95
C GLU A 282 -17.06 16.72 14.66
N TYR A 283 -18.02 15.81 14.76
CA TYR A 283 -18.66 15.20 13.60
C TYR A 283 -20.12 15.66 13.53
N ASP A 284 -20.46 16.35 12.44
CA ASP A 284 -21.76 17.03 12.28
C ASP A 284 -22.85 16.12 11.67
N GLU A 285 -22.48 14.98 11.10
CA GLU A 285 -23.46 14.09 10.50
C GLU A 285 -24.35 13.49 11.59
N SER A 286 -25.65 13.76 11.52
CA SER A 286 -26.62 13.25 12.49
C SER A 286 -26.86 11.74 12.34
N PRO A 287 -27.29 11.03 13.40
CA PRO A 287 -27.71 9.63 13.34
C PRO A 287 -28.67 9.30 12.18
N GLU A 288 -29.67 10.15 11.94
CA GLU A 288 -30.69 9.93 10.91
C GLU A 288 -30.12 10.10 9.49
N ALA A 289 -29.20 11.04 9.29
CA ALA A 289 -28.55 11.26 8.01
C ALA A 289 -27.65 10.08 7.63
N MET A 290 -26.79 9.66 8.55
CA MET A 290 -25.91 8.51 8.36
C MET A 290 -26.71 7.22 8.14
N ALA A 291 -27.73 6.97 8.97
CA ALA A 291 -28.57 5.78 8.84
C ALA A 291 -29.29 5.71 7.49
N LYS A 292 -29.73 6.86 6.94
CA LYS A 292 -30.39 6.92 5.63
C LYS A 292 -29.46 6.52 4.49
N GLU A 293 -28.20 6.96 4.51
CA GLU A 293 -27.21 6.56 3.50
C GLU A 293 -26.90 5.05 3.60
N LEU A 294 -26.76 4.53 4.81
CA LEU A 294 -26.48 3.10 5.04
C LEU A 294 -27.68 2.19 4.76
N GLU A 295 -28.91 2.70 4.90
CA GLU A 295 -30.13 2.00 4.49
C GLU A 295 -30.11 1.68 2.99
N ASP A 296 -29.62 2.59 2.14
CA ASP A 296 -29.47 2.38 0.70
C ASP A 296 -28.50 1.25 0.37
N TRP A 297 -27.39 1.15 1.12
CA TRP A 297 -26.40 0.08 0.94
C TRP A 297 -26.99 -1.30 1.28
N ALA A 298 -27.74 -1.37 2.39
CA ALA A 298 -28.42 -2.58 2.81
C ALA A 298 -29.52 -2.97 1.82
N ALA A 299 -30.31 -2.00 1.33
CA ALA A 299 -31.33 -2.21 0.31
C ALA A 299 -30.73 -2.70 -1.02
N SER A 300 -29.54 -2.23 -1.38
CA SER A 300 -28.79 -2.67 -2.55
C SER A 300 -28.12 -4.04 -2.36
N GLY A 301 -28.11 -4.58 -1.14
CA GLY A 301 -27.58 -5.91 -0.83
C GLY A 301 -26.07 -5.98 -0.76
N TYR A 302 -25.40 -4.90 -0.34
CA TYR A 302 -23.93 -4.83 -0.30
C TYR A 302 -23.30 -5.36 0.99
N LEU A 303 -24.05 -5.43 2.10
CA LEU A 303 -23.49 -5.57 3.44
C LEU A 303 -23.84 -6.90 4.13
N ASN A 304 -22.93 -7.35 4.97
CA ASN A 304 -23.14 -8.43 5.95
C ASN A 304 -22.87 -7.97 7.39
N ILE A 305 -21.95 -7.02 7.57
CA ILE A 305 -21.66 -6.36 8.84
C ILE A 305 -21.64 -4.85 8.62
N ILE A 306 -22.28 -4.08 9.49
CA ILE A 306 -22.27 -2.60 9.43
C ILE A 306 -22.05 -2.01 10.82
N GLY A 307 -21.22 -0.99 10.93
CA GLY A 307 -20.97 -0.26 12.18
C GLY A 307 -20.65 1.20 11.92
N GLY A 308 -19.92 1.80 12.86
CA GLY A 308 -19.46 3.17 12.78
C GLY A 308 -18.00 3.33 13.19
N CYS A 309 -17.28 4.26 12.57
CA CYS A 309 -15.94 4.64 12.99
C CYS A 309 -15.97 6.03 13.64
N CYS A 310 -15.04 6.93 13.33
CA CYS A 310 -14.90 8.22 14.00
C CYS A 310 -16.18 9.06 13.93
N GLY A 311 -16.55 9.65 15.07
CA GLY A 311 -17.74 10.49 15.22
C GLY A 311 -19.03 9.74 15.55
N THR A 312 -19.07 8.42 15.33
CA THR A 312 -20.26 7.64 15.62
C THR A 312 -20.44 7.42 17.13
N THR A 313 -21.71 7.33 17.55
CA THR A 313 -22.12 7.21 18.95
C THR A 313 -23.19 6.14 19.10
N PRO A 314 -23.58 5.72 20.32
CA PRO A 314 -24.70 4.81 20.52
C PRO A 314 -26.01 5.26 19.83
N ALA A 315 -26.24 6.57 19.69
CA ALA A 315 -27.39 7.09 18.95
C ALA A 315 -27.31 6.77 17.45
N HIS A 316 -26.12 6.88 16.84
CA HIS A 316 -25.88 6.50 15.45
C HIS A 316 -26.11 5.00 15.25
N ILE A 317 -25.52 4.17 16.09
CA ILE A 317 -25.67 2.71 16.01
C ILE A 317 -27.14 2.31 16.12
N LYS A 318 -27.89 2.90 17.06
CA LYS A 318 -29.31 2.63 17.20
C LYS A 318 -30.09 3.00 15.93
N ALA A 319 -29.84 4.18 15.35
CA ALA A 319 -30.50 4.61 14.12
C ALA A 319 -30.17 3.67 12.94
N ILE A 320 -28.91 3.23 12.83
CA ILE A 320 -28.45 2.28 11.81
C ILE A 320 -29.15 0.93 11.99
N VAL A 321 -29.21 0.40 13.21
CA VAL A 321 -29.90 -0.86 13.52
C VAL A 321 -31.37 -0.78 13.10
N GLU A 322 -32.07 0.28 13.49
CA GLU A 322 -33.48 0.49 13.16
C GLU A 322 -33.73 0.57 11.66
N ALA A 323 -32.85 1.23 10.90
CA ALA A 323 -32.95 1.37 9.45
C ALA A 323 -32.60 0.07 8.69
N VAL A 324 -31.54 -0.63 9.11
CA VAL A 324 -30.92 -1.71 8.33
C VAL A 324 -31.43 -3.11 8.66
N GLN A 325 -31.87 -3.39 9.90
CA GLN A 325 -32.18 -4.75 10.37
C GLN A 325 -33.28 -5.48 9.57
N LYS A 326 -34.12 -4.74 8.83
CA LYS A 326 -35.20 -5.28 8.00
C LYS A 326 -34.72 -5.87 6.67
N TYR A 327 -33.48 -5.60 6.26
CA TYR A 327 -32.93 -6.06 4.99
C TYR A 327 -32.21 -7.41 5.16
N PRO A 328 -32.26 -8.28 4.14
CA PRO A 328 -31.50 -9.52 4.14
C PRO A 328 -29.98 -9.22 4.01
N PRO A 329 -29.11 -10.12 4.51
CA PRO A 329 -27.68 -9.98 4.31
C PRO A 329 -27.31 -10.18 2.84
N ARG A 330 -26.20 -9.56 2.41
CA ARG A 330 -25.59 -9.82 1.11
C ARG A 330 -25.36 -11.32 0.91
N LYS A 331 -25.72 -11.82 -0.28
CA LYS A 331 -25.36 -13.18 -0.70
C LYS A 331 -23.95 -13.17 -1.28
N ILE A 332 -23.11 -14.07 -0.78
CA ILE A 332 -21.76 -14.24 -1.31
C ILE A 332 -21.86 -14.71 -2.78
N PRO A 333 -21.23 -14.01 -3.73
CA PRO A 333 -21.28 -14.36 -5.15
C PRO A 333 -20.49 -15.65 -5.42
N ALA A 334 -20.97 -16.46 -6.36
CA ALA A 334 -20.21 -17.57 -6.90
C ALA A 334 -19.24 -17.02 -7.94
N LEU A 335 -17.96 -16.90 -7.57
CA LEU A 335 -16.91 -16.39 -8.46
C LEU A 335 -16.20 -17.53 -9.18
N GLU A 336 -15.80 -17.31 -10.42
CA GLU A 336 -14.95 -18.25 -11.13
C GLU A 336 -13.56 -18.30 -10.47
N LYS A 337 -13.02 -19.51 -10.30
CA LYS A 337 -11.64 -19.71 -9.85
C LYS A 337 -10.66 -19.25 -10.92
N GLN A 338 -9.77 -18.34 -10.53
CA GLN A 338 -8.75 -17.74 -11.38
C GLN A 338 -7.54 -17.40 -10.51
N CYS A 339 -6.34 -17.43 -11.09
CA CYS A 339 -5.16 -16.94 -10.39
C CYS A 339 -5.28 -15.43 -10.20
N ARG A 340 -5.30 -14.98 -8.95
CA ARG A 340 -5.51 -13.57 -8.58
C ARG A 340 -4.22 -13.03 -8.00
N LEU A 341 -3.59 -12.12 -8.71
CA LEU A 341 -2.33 -11.46 -8.39
C LEU A 341 -2.56 -9.95 -8.23
N SER A 342 -1.58 -9.25 -7.68
CA SER A 342 -1.66 -7.79 -7.57
C SER A 342 -0.29 -7.15 -7.45
N GLY A 343 -0.15 -5.97 -8.07
CA GLY A 343 0.78 -4.92 -7.65
C GLY A 343 0.01 -3.87 -6.85
N LEU A 344 0.01 -2.63 -7.33
CA LEU A 344 -0.96 -1.59 -6.95
C LEU A 344 -2.34 -1.80 -7.62
N GLU A 345 -2.35 -2.55 -8.73
CA GLU A 345 -3.54 -2.88 -9.52
C GLU A 345 -3.76 -4.39 -9.54
N PRO A 346 -5.04 -4.85 -9.65
CA PRO A 346 -5.36 -6.26 -9.69
C PRO A 346 -4.97 -6.88 -11.03
N MET A 347 -4.57 -8.14 -11.01
CA MET A 347 -4.41 -8.95 -12.21
C MET A 347 -5.05 -10.32 -11.98
N SER A 348 -5.91 -10.74 -12.90
CA SER A 348 -6.56 -12.06 -12.85
C SER A 348 -6.25 -12.86 -14.11
N ILE A 349 -5.83 -14.11 -13.92
CA ILE A 349 -5.52 -15.06 -14.99
C ILE A 349 -6.57 -16.18 -14.94
N GLY A 350 -7.49 -16.15 -15.89
CA GLY A 350 -8.60 -17.08 -16.05
C GLY A 350 -8.64 -17.71 -17.45
N LYS A 351 -9.79 -18.28 -17.83
CA LYS A 351 -9.96 -18.96 -19.12
C LYS A 351 -9.91 -18.03 -20.33
N ASP A 352 -10.41 -16.80 -20.16
CA ASP A 352 -10.48 -15.80 -21.23
C ASP A 352 -9.23 -14.91 -21.28
N THR A 353 -8.27 -15.12 -20.37
CA THR A 353 -7.02 -14.38 -20.35
C THR A 353 -6.13 -14.86 -21.50
N LEU A 354 -5.63 -13.92 -22.29
CA LEU A 354 -4.61 -14.20 -23.30
C LEU A 354 -3.28 -14.61 -22.64
N PHE A 355 -2.31 -15.03 -23.44
CA PHE A 355 -0.97 -15.35 -22.94
C PHE A 355 -0.38 -14.18 -22.14
N VAL A 356 0.14 -14.50 -20.96
CA VAL A 356 0.71 -13.52 -20.03
C VAL A 356 2.22 -13.41 -20.21
N ASN A 357 2.69 -12.21 -20.58
CA ASN A 357 4.11 -11.93 -20.72
C ASN A 357 4.74 -11.55 -19.38
N VAL A 358 5.71 -12.35 -18.92
CA VAL A 358 6.53 -12.07 -17.75
C VAL A 358 7.89 -11.53 -18.23
N GLY A 359 8.23 -10.28 -17.88
CA GLY A 359 9.46 -9.64 -18.34
C GLY A 359 10.72 -10.25 -17.72
N GLU A 360 11.64 -10.74 -18.57
CA GLU A 360 12.86 -11.47 -18.17
C GLU A 360 14.12 -10.61 -17.91
N ARG A 361 14.12 -9.31 -18.26
CA ARG A 361 15.35 -8.51 -18.38
C ARG A 361 15.92 -8.02 -17.05
N THR A 362 15.13 -8.08 -15.97
CA THR A 362 15.51 -7.76 -14.58
C THR A 362 16.16 -8.96 -13.91
N ASN A 363 17.09 -9.59 -14.63
CA ASN A 363 17.75 -10.82 -14.22
C ASN A 363 19.27 -10.63 -14.35
N VAL A 364 19.99 -10.70 -13.23
CA VAL A 364 21.46 -10.52 -13.19
C VAL A 364 22.18 -11.60 -14.00
N THR A 365 21.66 -12.82 -14.06
CA THR A 365 22.26 -13.90 -14.86
C THR A 365 21.92 -13.81 -16.35
N GLY A 366 20.71 -13.33 -16.67
CA GLY A 366 20.15 -13.31 -18.03
C GLY A 366 20.40 -12.03 -18.82
N SER A 367 20.63 -10.90 -18.15
CA SER A 367 20.72 -9.57 -18.77
C SER A 367 22.05 -8.88 -18.45
N ALA A 368 22.94 -8.81 -19.44
CA ALA A 368 24.26 -8.17 -19.27
C ALA A 368 24.15 -6.68 -18.88
N ALA A 369 23.15 -5.97 -19.40
CA ALA A 369 22.90 -4.58 -19.06
C ALA A 369 22.48 -4.44 -17.59
N PHE A 370 21.51 -5.24 -17.14
CA PHE A 370 21.01 -5.21 -15.76
C PHE A 370 22.08 -5.63 -14.76
N LYS A 371 22.82 -6.71 -15.05
CA LYS A 371 23.97 -7.16 -14.27
C LYS A 371 24.98 -6.05 -14.01
N ARG A 372 25.38 -5.34 -15.07
CA ARG A 372 26.33 -4.22 -14.95
C ARG A 372 25.79 -3.14 -14.02
N LEU A 373 24.54 -2.72 -14.20
CA LEU A 373 23.92 -1.66 -13.41
C LEU A 373 23.82 -2.02 -11.92
N VAL A 374 23.42 -3.26 -11.61
CA VAL A 374 23.31 -3.73 -10.22
C VAL A 374 24.69 -3.85 -9.57
N ILE A 375 25.68 -4.42 -10.26
CA ILE A 375 27.05 -4.55 -9.72
C ILE A 375 27.70 -3.17 -9.50
N GLU A 376 27.45 -2.20 -10.38
CA GLU A 376 27.92 -0.82 -10.24
C GLU A 376 27.13 -0.01 -9.20
N GLY A 377 26.06 -0.57 -8.62
CA GLY A 377 25.19 0.11 -7.66
C GLY A 377 24.28 1.18 -8.30
N ASN A 378 24.19 1.24 -9.63
CA ASN A 378 23.33 2.17 -10.36
C ASN A 378 21.89 1.64 -10.45
N TYR A 379 21.23 1.60 -9.29
CA TYR A 379 19.87 1.09 -9.17
C TYR A 379 18.82 1.99 -9.86
N GLU A 380 19.09 3.29 -10.06
CA GLU A 380 18.19 4.19 -10.78
C GLU A 380 18.03 3.72 -12.24
N ALA A 381 19.15 3.54 -12.95
CA ALA A 381 19.12 2.99 -14.30
C ALA A 381 18.60 1.54 -14.35
N ALA A 382 18.77 0.77 -13.27
CA ALA A 382 18.21 -0.58 -13.18
C ALA A 382 16.66 -0.56 -13.11
N LEU A 383 16.06 0.46 -12.48
CA LEU A 383 14.60 0.65 -12.49
C LEU A 383 14.09 0.98 -13.89
N ASP A 384 14.87 1.65 -14.72
CA ASP A 384 14.48 1.95 -16.11
C ASP A 384 14.35 0.66 -16.93
N VAL A 385 15.21 -0.34 -16.68
CA VAL A 385 15.07 -1.67 -17.29
C VAL A 385 13.74 -2.32 -16.91
N ALA A 386 13.34 -2.23 -15.64
CA ALA A 386 12.04 -2.73 -15.19
C ALA A 386 10.88 -1.95 -15.83
N ARG A 387 10.93 -0.61 -15.84
CA ARG A 387 9.89 0.26 -16.42
C ARG A 387 9.70 -0.01 -17.91
N GLN A 388 10.79 -0.11 -18.66
CA GLN A 388 10.76 -0.38 -20.09
C GLN A 388 10.06 -1.71 -20.41
N GLN A 389 10.19 -2.72 -19.56
CA GLN A 389 9.47 -3.98 -19.76
C GLN A 389 7.95 -3.81 -19.62
N VAL A 390 7.51 -3.04 -18.63
CA VAL A 390 6.07 -2.74 -18.43
C VAL A 390 5.52 -1.96 -19.63
N GLU A 391 6.24 -0.94 -20.09
CA GLU A 391 5.86 -0.14 -21.25
C GLU A 391 5.79 -0.98 -22.53
N ASN A 392 6.68 -1.96 -22.67
CA ASN A 392 6.70 -2.91 -23.78
C ASN A 392 5.70 -4.07 -23.61
N GLY A 393 4.74 -3.98 -22.68
CA GLY A 393 3.64 -4.93 -22.56
C GLY A 393 3.88 -6.11 -21.62
N ALA A 394 4.92 -6.08 -20.79
CA ALA A 394 5.04 -7.04 -19.69
C ALA A 394 3.93 -6.81 -18.66
N GLN A 395 3.22 -7.88 -18.30
CA GLN A 395 2.14 -7.85 -17.31
C GLN A 395 2.61 -8.31 -15.93
N LEU A 396 3.77 -8.96 -15.87
CA LEU A 396 4.53 -9.25 -14.65
C LEU A 396 6.01 -8.96 -14.91
N ILE A 397 6.78 -8.74 -13.85
CA ILE A 397 8.24 -8.63 -13.94
C ILE A 397 8.87 -9.75 -13.12
N ASP A 398 9.77 -10.51 -13.75
CA ASP A 398 10.65 -11.48 -13.10
C ASP A 398 11.90 -10.77 -12.57
N ILE A 399 12.20 -10.91 -11.29
CA ILE A 399 13.34 -10.25 -10.64
C ILE A 399 14.27 -11.31 -10.09
N ASN A 400 15.47 -11.39 -10.66
CA ASN A 400 16.52 -12.31 -10.23
C ASN A 400 17.80 -11.54 -9.90
N MET A 401 18.28 -11.75 -8.67
CA MET A 401 19.52 -11.14 -8.15
C MET A 401 20.62 -12.18 -7.88
N ASP A 402 20.48 -13.43 -8.33
CA ASP A 402 21.45 -14.48 -8.05
C ASP A 402 22.76 -14.22 -8.81
N GLU A 403 23.85 -14.00 -8.07
CA GLU A 403 25.19 -13.85 -8.64
C GLU A 403 26.23 -14.11 -7.55
N GLY A 404 27.30 -14.84 -7.86
CA GLY A 404 28.28 -15.26 -6.85
C GLY A 404 29.10 -14.12 -6.24
N MET A 405 29.12 -12.96 -6.91
CA MET A 405 29.87 -11.76 -6.50
C MET A 405 28.99 -10.68 -5.83
N LEU A 406 27.69 -10.95 -5.67
CA LEU A 406 26.71 -10.00 -5.15
C LEU A 406 26.18 -10.50 -3.79
N GLU A 407 25.92 -9.58 -2.87
CA GLU A 407 25.05 -9.85 -1.72
C GLU A 407 23.59 -9.91 -2.20
N SER A 408 23.23 -11.02 -2.84
CA SER A 408 21.96 -11.17 -3.59
C SER A 408 20.72 -10.91 -2.75
N LYS A 409 20.73 -11.26 -1.47
CA LYS A 409 19.63 -10.97 -0.54
C LYS A 409 19.42 -9.45 -0.38
N ASP A 410 20.50 -8.72 -0.11
CA ASP A 410 20.44 -7.28 0.12
C ASP A 410 20.10 -6.52 -1.17
N ALA A 411 20.62 -6.98 -2.32
CA ALA A 411 20.28 -6.43 -3.62
C ALA A 411 18.80 -6.64 -3.98
N MET A 412 18.24 -7.83 -3.69
CA MET A 412 16.81 -8.12 -3.87
C MET A 412 15.96 -7.16 -3.02
N VAL A 413 16.25 -7.08 -1.72
CA VAL A 413 15.55 -6.19 -0.78
C VAL A 413 15.62 -4.74 -1.27
N ARG A 414 16.83 -4.24 -1.58
CA ARG A 414 17.04 -2.87 -2.05
C ARG A 414 16.25 -2.57 -3.31
N PHE A 415 16.32 -3.44 -4.31
CA PHE A 415 15.65 -3.21 -5.58
C PHE A 415 14.12 -3.23 -5.45
N LEU A 416 13.56 -4.16 -4.68
CA LEU A 416 12.12 -4.21 -4.43
C LEU A 416 11.61 -2.98 -3.67
N MET A 417 12.36 -2.51 -2.66
CA MET A 417 12.01 -1.30 -1.93
C MET A 417 12.01 -0.06 -2.83
N LEU A 418 12.91 -0.03 -3.83
CA LEU A 418 12.95 1.01 -4.86
C LEU A 418 11.79 0.88 -5.86
N ILE A 419 11.45 -0.34 -6.30
CA ILE A 419 10.30 -0.59 -7.17
C ILE A 419 9.00 -0.11 -6.51
N ALA A 420 8.83 -0.33 -5.20
CA ALA A 420 7.67 0.16 -4.47
C ALA A 420 7.51 1.69 -4.51
N SER A 421 8.60 2.43 -4.77
CA SER A 421 8.58 3.89 -4.95
C SER A 421 8.31 4.34 -6.39
N GLU A 422 8.25 3.40 -7.35
CA GLU A 422 8.03 3.66 -8.78
C GLU A 422 6.65 3.13 -9.21
N PRO A 423 5.60 3.97 -9.23
CA PRO A 423 4.23 3.48 -9.41
C PRO A 423 3.96 2.84 -10.76
N ASP A 424 4.68 3.26 -11.80
CA ASP A 424 4.59 2.69 -13.15
C ASP A 424 5.06 1.22 -13.19
N ILE A 425 5.95 0.84 -12.26
CA ILE A 425 6.46 -0.51 -12.10
C ILE A 425 5.61 -1.25 -11.07
N ALA A 426 5.38 -0.64 -9.90
CA ALA A 426 4.65 -1.24 -8.78
C ALA A 426 3.18 -1.58 -9.11
N LYS A 427 2.59 -1.02 -10.17
CA LYS A 427 1.20 -1.31 -10.57
C LYS A 427 0.97 -2.78 -10.93
N ILE A 428 1.96 -3.46 -11.51
CA ILE A 428 1.85 -4.87 -11.91
C ILE A 428 2.47 -5.82 -10.88
N PRO A 429 2.08 -7.11 -10.85
CA PRO A 429 2.65 -8.09 -9.92
C PRO A 429 4.12 -8.41 -10.20
N ILE A 430 4.83 -8.82 -9.14
CA ILE A 430 6.24 -9.20 -9.17
C ILE A 430 6.39 -10.72 -9.05
N MET A 431 7.23 -11.30 -9.90
CA MET A 431 7.73 -12.67 -9.79
C MET A 431 9.14 -12.63 -9.18
N LEU A 432 9.28 -13.19 -7.98
CA LEU A 432 10.54 -13.24 -7.25
C LEU A 432 11.31 -14.48 -7.69
N ASP A 433 12.47 -14.29 -8.32
CA ASP A 433 13.29 -15.36 -8.87
C ASP A 433 14.61 -15.53 -8.11
N SER A 434 14.81 -16.71 -7.54
CA SER A 434 16.07 -17.13 -6.94
C SER A 434 16.11 -18.64 -6.71
N SER A 435 17.32 -19.19 -6.80
CA SER A 435 17.63 -20.56 -6.40
C SER A 435 17.72 -20.76 -4.87
N LYS A 436 17.67 -19.67 -4.09
CA LYS A 436 17.86 -19.68 -2.63
C LYS A 436 16.62 -19.18 -1.91
N TRP A 437 16.07 -20.00 -1.00
CA TRP A 437 14.85 -19.68 -0.27
C TRP A 437 14.96 -18.40 0.55
N GLU A 438 16.11 -18.16 1.19
CA GLU A 438 16.32 -16.99 2.04
C GLU A 438 16.25 -15.65 1.26
N ILE A 439 16.46 -15.68 -0.06
CA ILE A 439 16.32 -14.52 -0.94
C ILE A 439 14.86 -14.34 -1.34
N LEU A 440 14.18 -15.44 -1.71
CA LEU A 440 12.74 -15.44 -2.02
C LEU A 440 11.93 -14.91 -0.83
N GLU A 441 12.23 -15.42 0.37
CA GLU A 441 11.59 -14.99 1.62
C GLU A 441 11.87 -13.52 1.92
N ALA A 442 13.11 -13.04 1.74
CA ALA A 442 13.43 -11.63 1.91
C ALA A 442 12.66 -10.75 0.90
N GLY A 443 12.45 -11.22 -0.32
CA GLY A 443 11.64 -10.53 -1.32
C GLY A 443 10.16 -10.48 -0.98
N LEU A 444 9.59 -11.60 -0.48
CA LEU A 444 8.18 -11.68 -0.06
C LEU A 444 7.84 -10.67 1.04
N LYS A 445 8.80 -10.40 1.93
CA LYS A 445 8.71 -9.39 3.00
C LYS A 445 8.74 -7.94 2.51
N CYS A 446 9.04 -7.71 1.23
CA CYS A 446 9.14 -6.38 0.62
C CYS A 446 7.99 -6.03 -0.33
N ILE A 447 7.15 -6.99 -0.72
CA ILE A 447 6.08 -6.78 -1.71
C ILE A 447 4.69 -6.69 -1.05
N GLN A 448 4.01 -5.56 -1.25
CA GLN A 448 2.68 -5.33 -0.68
C GLN A 448 1.57 -6.12 -1.39
N GLY A 449 1.72 -6.37 -2.69
CA GLY A 449 0.78 -7.13 -3.50
C GLY A 449 0.95 -8.65 -3.37
N LYS A 450 0.09 -9.39 -4.08
CA LYS A 450 0.23 -10.84 -4.27
C LYS A 450 1.08 -11.11 -5.51
N GLY A 451 2.34 -11.46 -5.26
CA GLY A 451 3.32 -11.86 -6.29
C GLY A 451 3.40 -13.36 -6.50
N ILE A 452 4.44 -13.79 -7.22
CA ILE A 452 4.75 -15.19 -7.53
C ILE A 452 6.14 -15.53 -7.00
N VAL A 453 6.29 -16.71 -6.39
CA VAL A 453 7.59 -17.29 -6.02
C VAL A 453 8.10 -18.17 -7.16
N ASN A 454 9.26 -17.83 -7.71
CA ASN A 454 9.99 -18.56 -8.75
C ASN A 454 11.35 -19.04 -8.20
N SER A 455 11.51 -20.26 -7.73
CA SER A 455 10.55 -21.36 -7.70
C SER A 455 10.83 -22.27 -6.52
N ILE A 456 9.94 -23.23 -6.27
CA ILE A 456 10.19 -24.37 -5.39
C ILE A 456 10.17 -25.67 -6.19
N SER A 457 10.74 -26.74 -5.64
CA SER A 457 10.78 -28.06 -6.30
C SER A 457 10.90 -29.20 -5.29
N LEU A 458 10.79 -30.44 -5.75
CA LEU A 458 10.94 -31.66 -4.94
C LEU A 458 12.41 -32.13 -4.85
N LYS A 459 13.36 -31.40 -5.44
CA LYS A 459 14.80 -31.76 -5.50
C LYS A 459 15.39 -32.12 -4.14
N GLU A 460 15.01 -31.40 -3.09
CA GLU A 460 15.53 -31.58 -1.73
C GLU A 460 14.58 -32.41 -0.85
N GLY A 461 13.61 -33.08 -1.48
CA GLY A 461 12.61 -33.92 -0.84
C GLY A 461 11.31 -33.21 -0.48
N GLU A 462 10.31 -34.02 -0.16
CA GLU A 462 8.94 -33.59 0.11
C GLU A 462 8.80 -32.70 1.35
N ALA A 463 9.58 -32.95 2.41
CA ALA A 463 9.47 -32.21 3.66
C ALA A 463 9.78 -30.71 3.50
N LEU A 464 10.88 -30.38 2.81
CA LEU A 464 11.27 -29.00 2.56
C LEU A 464 10.34 -28.32 1.55
N PHE A 465 9.88 -29.06 0.54
CA PHE A 465 8.85 -28.58 -0.39
C PHE A 465 7.55 -28.17 0.34
N ILE A 466 7.10 -28.99 1.30
CA ILE A 466 5.93 -28.69 2.14
C ILE A 466 6.16 -27.44 3.01
N GLU A 467 7.34 -27.34 3.63
CA GLU A 467 7.71 -26.19 4.47
C GLU A 467 7.66 -24.89 3.67
N HIS A 468 8.33 -24.86 2.52
CA HIS A 468 8.32 -23.69 1.64
C HIS A 468 6.91 -23.39 1.13
N ALA A 469 6.15 -24.39 0.68
CA ALA A 469 4.77 -24.18 0.21
C ALA A 469 3.84 -23.58 1.30
N LYS A 470 3.98 -24.00 2.56
CA LYS A 470 3.26 -23.40 3.69
C LYS A 470 3.62 -21.93 3.88
N LEU A 471 4.91 -21.61 3.80
CA LEU A 471 5.38 -20.22 3.92
C LEU A 471 4.88 -19.36 2.75
N VAL A 472 4.95 -19.86 1.51
CA VAL A 472 4.42 -19.16 0.32
C VAL A 472 2.93 -18.83 0.52
N ARG A 473 2.13 -19.78 1.03
CA ARG A 473 0.72 -19.53 1.34
C ARG A 473 0.54 -18.46 2.41
N ARG A 474 1.30 -18.53 3.50
CA ARG A 474 1.22 -17.57 4.63
C ARG A 474 1.63 -16.16 4.23
N TYR A 475 2.61 -16.01 3.33
CA TYR A 475 2.97 -14.72 2.74
C TYR A 475 1.96 -14.23 1.69
N GLY A 476 1.00 -15.07 1.28
CA GLY A 476 -0.04 -14.73 0.32
C GLY A 476 0.46 -14.63 -1.12
N ALA A 477 1.37 -15.50 -1.55
CA ALA A 477 1.89 -15.53 -2.91
C ALA A 477 1.42 -16.78 -3.69
N ALA A 478 1.44 -16.66 -5.02
CA ALA A 478 1.34 -17.82 -5.91
C ALA A 478 2.73 -18.48 -6.08
N VAL A 479 2.76 -19.69 -6.63
CA VAL A 479 4.00 -20.48 -6.65
C VAL A 479 4.28 -21.09 -8.02
N ILE A 480 5.51 -20.94 -8.49
CA ILE A 480 6.06 -21.75 -9.58
C ILE A 480 6.71 -22.99 -8.98
N VAL A 481 6.26 -24.15 -9.47
CA VAL A 481 6.83 -25.46 -9.15
C VAL A 481 7.58 -25.97 -10.37
N MET A 482 8.90 -26.05 -10.26
CA MET A 482 9.71 -26.67 -11.31
C MET A 482 9.54 -28.19 -11.31
N ALA A 483 9.54 -28.78 -12.51
CA ALA A 483 9.59 -30.23 -12.70
C ALA A 483 10.99 -30.79 -12.40
N PHE A 484 11.40 -30.71 -11.13
CA PHE A 484 12.67 -31.18 -10.60
C PHE A 484 12.40 -31.90 -9.27
N ASP A 485 12.76 -33.19 -9.20
CA ASP A 485 12.64 -34.00 -7.99
C ASP A 485 14.00 -34.59 -7.57
N GLU A 486 13.99 -35.52 -6.63
CA GLU A 486 15.18 -36.15 -6.07
C GLU A 486 16.02 -36.92 -7.12
N GLU A 487 15.43 -37.28 -8.27
CA GLU A 487 16.12 -38.00 -9.36
C GLU A 487 16.71 -37.06 -10.41
N GLY A 488 16.36 -35.77 -10.40
CA GLY A 488 16.88 -34.79 -11.36
C GLY A 488 15.81 -33.93 -12.01
N GLN A 489 16.23 -33.17 -13.04
CA GLN A 489 15.32 -32.40 -13.88
C GLN A 489 14.56 -33.34 -14.83
N ALA A 490 13.27 -33.10 -15.01
CA ALA A 490 12.47 -33.85 -15.96
C ALA A 490 12.74 -33.40 -17.41
N ASP A 491 13.39 -34.26 -18.18
CA ASP A 491 13.76 -34.08 -19.59
C ASP A 491 12.71 -34.63 -20.57
N THR A 492 12.04 -35.74 -20.24
CA THR A 492 10.99 -36.37 -21.06
C THR A 492 9.57 -35.95 -20.68
N LYS A 493 8.61 -36.04 -21.61
CA LYS A 493 7.18 -35.77 -21.35
C LYS A 493 6.66 -36.49 -20.09
N ASN A 494 6.92 -37.79 -19.98
CA ASN A 494 6.38 -38.61 -18.90
C ASN A 494 6.90 -38.15 -17.52
N ARG A 495 8.20 -37.87 -17.41
CA ARG A 495 8.81 -37.36 -16.18
C ARG A 495 8.25 -35.98 -15.81
N LYS A 496 8.08 -35.08 -16.80
CA LYS A 496 7.50 -33.75 -16.56
C LYS A 496 6.11 -33.85 -15.94
N VAL A 497 5.24 -34.69 -16.52
CA VAL A 497 3.87 -34.90 -16.01
C VAL A 497 3.87 -35.60 -14.64
N GLU A 498 4.71 -36.61 -14.44
CA GLU A 498 4.81 -37.35 -13.19
C GLU A 498 5.14 -36.43 -12.01
N ILE A 499 6.18 -35.60 -12.13
CA ILE A 499 6.60 -34.68 -11.07
C ILE A 499 5.53 -33.62 -10.81
N CYS A 500 4.96 -33.01 -11.85
CA CYS A 500 3.90 -32.02 -11.69
C CYS A 500 2.66 -32.61 -11.00
N ARG A 501 2.27 -33.85 -11.35
CA ARG A 501 1.15 -34.56 -10.72
C ARG A 501 1.44 -34.85 -9.25
N ARG A 502 2.65 -35.33 -8.91
CA ARG A 502 3.07 -35.55 -7.52
C ARG A 502 2.99 -34.26 -6.71
N ALA A 503 3.58 -33.18 -7.21
CA ALA A 503 3.58 -31.89 -6.54
C ALA A 503 2.15 -31.32 -6.37
N TYR A 504 1.28 -31.46 -7.38
CA TYR A 504 -0.12 -31.04 -7.30
C TYR A 504 -0.86 -31.73 -6.16
N HIS A 505 -0.74 -33.05 -6.04
CA HIS A 505 -1.40 -33.79 -4.97
C HIS A 505 -0.85 -33.45 -3.58
N ILE A 506 0.46 -33.17 -3.44
CA ILE A 506 1.01 -32.67 -2.19
C ILE A 506 0.40 -31.29 -1.84
N LEU A 507 0.41 -30.35 -2.78
CA LEU A 507 -0.09 -29.00 -2.56
C LEU A 507 -1.60 -28.96 -2.29
N VAL A 508 -2.39 -29.61 -3.14
CA VAL A 508 -3.85 -29.52 -3.10
C VAL A 508 -4.44 -30.46 -2.05
N ASP A 509 -4.05 -31.74 -2.05
CA ASP A 509 -4.70 -32.74 -1.20
C ASP A 509 -4.16 -32.73 0.23
N GLN A 510 -2.85 -32.48 0.43
CA GLN A 510 -2.26 -32.46 1.77
C GLN A 510 -2.28 -31.06 2.41
N LEU A 511 -1.98 -30.01 1.64
CA LEU A 511 -1.85 -28.64 2.17
C LEU A 511 -3.07 -27.76 1.91
N ASN A 512 -4.08 -28.24 1.17
CA ASN A 512 -5.24 -27.44 0.75
C ASN A 512 -4.82 -26.12 0.06
N PHE A 513 -3.70 -26.14 -0.68
CA PHE A 513 -3.19 -24.99 -1.42
C PHE A 513 -4.15 -24.68 -2.58
N PRO A 514 -4.51 -23.40 -2.85
CA PRO A 514 -5.41 -23.08 -3.95
C PRO A 514 -4.83 -23.53 -5.30
N PRO A 515 -5.49 -24.44 -6.04
CA PRO A 515 -4.94 -24.99 -7.28
C PRO A 515 -4.76 -23.93 -8.37
N GLU A 516 -5.58 -22.87 -8.36
CA GLU A 516 -5.44 -21.71 -9.24
C GLU A 516 -4.17 -20.87 -8.98
N ASP A 517 -3.52 -21.02 -7.82
CA ASP A 517 -2.27 -20.32 -7.48
C ASP A 517 -1.02 -21.17 -7.77
N ILE A 518 -1.19 -22.38 -8.33
CA ILE A 518 -0.11 -23.29 -8.71
C ILE A 518 0.22 -23.08 -10.19
N ILE A 519 1.47 -22.72 -10.45
CA ILE A 519 2.02 -22.59 -11.79
C ILE A 519 3.10 -23.67 -11.93
N PHE A 520 2.99 -24.55 -12.92
CA PHE A 520 4.05 -25.51 -13.21
C PHE A 520 5.01 -24.94 -14.24
N ASP A 521 6.30 -25.16 -14.02
CA ASP A 521 7.35 -25.05 -15.04
C ASP A 521 7.83 -26.47 -15.40
N PRO A 522 7.36 -27.05 -16.51
CA PRO A 522 7.82 -28.35 -17.00
C PRO A 522 9.28 -28.37 -17.49
N ASN A 523 10.07 -27.31 -17.29
CA ASN A 523 11.41 -27.06 -17.82
C ASN A 523 11.46 -26.95 -19.34
N ILE A 524 11.74 -25.75 -19.84
CA ILE A 524 12.08 -25.51 -21.25
C ILE A 524 13.59 -25.71 -21.44
N PHE A 525 13.97 -26.66 -22.31
CA PHE A 525 15.37 -26.94 -22.66
C PHE A 525 15.71 -26.42 -24.06
N ALA A 526 17.01 -26.26 -24.31
CA ALA A 526 17.54 -25.85 -25.60
C ALA A 526 17.32 -26.92 -26.67
N VAL A 527 16.84 -26.51 -27.84
CA VAL A 527 16.71 -27.36 -29.03
C VAL A 527 17.85 -27.11 -30.02
N ALA A 528 17.95 -27.96 -31.05
CA ALA A 528 18.96 -27.86 -32.10
C ALA A 528 20.40 -27.77 -31.56
N THR A 529 20.69 -28.53 -30.51
CA THR A 529 22.03 -28.60 -29.89
C THR A 529 23.00 -29.50 -30.66
N GLY A 530 22.51 -30.25 -31.66
CA GLY A 530 23.28 -31.29 -32.37
C GLY A 530 23.42 -32.60 -31.59
N ILE A 531 22.59 -32.83 -30.58
CA ILE A 531 22.54 -34.06 -29.76
C ILE A 531 21.16 -34.68 -29.98
N ASP A 532 21.10 -35.92 -30.44
CA ASP A 532 19.84 -36.56 -30.87
C ASP A 532 18.82 -36.68 -29.76
N GLU A 533 19.27 -36.91 -28.53
CA GLU A 533 18.45 -37.00 -27.32
C GLU A 533 17.69 -35.68 -27.04
N HIS A 534 18.22 -34.54 -27.49
CA HIS A 534 17.62 -33.22 -27.25
C HIS A 534 16.60 -32.80 -28.30
N ASN A 535 16.52 -33.53 -29.42
CA ASN A 535 15.64 -33.19 -30.54
C ASN A 535 14.15 -33.16 -30.13
N ASN A 536 13.77 -33.97 -29.12
CA ASN A 536 12.38 -34.10 -28.71
C ASN A 536 11.95 -33.11 -27.61
N TYR A 537 12.85 -32.29 -27.06
CA TYR A 537 12.54 -31.42 -25.91
C TYR A 537 11.40 -30.42 -26.17
N GLY A 538 11.30 -29.88 -27.38
CA GLY A 538 10.18 -28.99 -27.77
C GLY A 538 8.83 -29.71 -27.74
N VAL A 539 8.76 -30.88 -28.37
CA VAL A 539 7.56 -31.75 -28.38
C VAL A 539 7.19 -32.20 -26.97
N ASP A 540 8.17 -32.64 -26.19
CA ASP A 540 7.95 -33.13 -24.83
C ASP A 540 7.35 -32.06 -23.92
N PHE A 541 7.80 -30.80 -24.03
CA PHE A 541 7.21 -29.69 -23.29
C PHE A 541 5.76 -29.40 -23.73
N ILE A 542 5.50 -29.34 -25.03
CA ILE A 542 4.17 -29.03 -25.58
C ILE A 542 3.16 -30.13 -25.20
N GLU A 543 3.54 -31.40 -25.33
CA GLU A 543 2.68 -32.52 -24.97
C GLU A 543 2.49 -32.65 -23.45
N ALA A 544 3.53 -32.37 -22.65
CA ALA A 544 3.39 -32.34 -21.19
C ALA A 544 2.46 -31.21 -20.75
N THR A 545 2.58 -30.02 -21.34
CA THR A 545 1.67 -28.89 -21.12
C THR A 545 0.22 -29.29 -21.35
N ARG A 546 -0.06 -29.95 -22.48
CA ARG A 546 -1.41 -30.41 -22.81
C ARG A 546 -1.94 -31.41 -21.79
N GLU A 547 -1.14 -32.40 -21.40
CA GLU A 547 -1.57 -33.41 -20.43
C GLU A 547 -1.75 -32.81 -19.03
N ILE A 548 -0.86 -31.93 -18.58
CA ILE A 548 -0.98 -31.22 -17.30
C ILE A 548 -2.28 -30.40 -17.27
N LYS A 549 -2.55 -29.61 -18.30
CA LYS A 549 -3.79 -28.79 -18.36
C LYS A 549 -5.07 -29.64 -18.39
N GLN A 550 -5.02 -30.83 -18.96
CA GLN A 550 -6.15 -31.77 -18.99
C GLN A 550 -6.35 -32.51 -17.67
N THR A 551 -5.27 -32.81 -16.94
CA THR A 551 -5.32 -33.70 -15.77
C THR A 551 -5.28 -32.97 -14.43
N LEU A 552 -4.70 -31.76 -14.37
CA LEU A 552 -4.52 -30.96 -13.15
C LEU A 552 -5.38 -29.69 -13.26
N PRO A 553 -6.61 -29.68 -12.71
CA PRO A 553 -7.54 -28.58 -12.91
C PRO A 553 -7.04 -27.28 -12.24
N TYR A 554 -7.31 -26.16 -12.91
CA TYR A 554 -6.94 -24.78 -12.53
C TYR A 554 -5.45 -24.43 -12.55
N ALA A 555 -4.55 -25.42 -12.49
CA ALA A 555 -3.12 -25.17 -12.57
C ALA A 555 -2.74 -24.44 -13.86
N LEU A 556 -1.79 -23.52 -13.74
CA LEU A 556 -1.23 -22.75 -14.84
C LEU A 556 0.09 -23.37 -15.30
N ILE A 557 0.54 -23.00 -16.49
CA ILE A 557 1.83 -23.43 -17.04
C ILE A 557 2.64 -22.21 -17.44
N SER A 558 3.90 -22.20 -17.02
CA SER A 558 4.94 -21.22 -17.36
C SER A 558 6.20 -21.90 -17.88
N GLY A 559 7.19 -21.09 -18.27
CA GLY A 559 8.54 -21.53 -18.57
C GLY A 559 9.42 -20.39 -19.05
N GLY A 560 10.74 -20.54 -18.85
CA GLY A 560 11.77 -19.66 -19.42
C GLY A 560 11.89 -19.82 -20.93
N VAL A 561 11.14 -19.02 -21.71
CA VAL A 561 11.06 -19.17 -23.17
C VAL A 561 12.41 -18.95 -23.83
N SER A 562 13.21 -18.01 -23.30
CA SER A 562 14.56 -17.74 -23.81
C SER A 562 15.51 -18.95 -23.81
N ASN A 563 15.23 -19.98 -23.01
CA ASN A 563 16.05 -21.21 -22.93
C ASN A 563 15.94 -22.07 -24.19
N VAL A 564 14.80 -22.04 -24.90
CA VAL A 564 14.58 -22.89 -26.08
C VAL A 564 15.60 -22.58 -27.19
N SER A 565 16.01 -21.32 -27.31
CA SER A 565 16.88 -20.82 -28.39
C SER A 565 18.34 -20.61 -27.98
N PHE A 566 18.76 -21.21 -26.85
CA PHE A 566 20.12 -21.02 -26.30
C PHE A 566 21.24 -21.39 -27.29
N SER A 567 21.01 -22.40 -28.14
CA SER A 567 21.95 -22.85 -29.17
C SER A 567 22.28 -21.78 -30.22
N PHE A 568 21.46 -20.73 -30.35
CA PHE A 568 21.59 -19.66 -31.35
C PHE A 568 21.93 -18.30 -30.74
N ARG A 569 22.54 -18.27 -29.54
CA ARG A 569 23.03 -17.02 -28.93
C ARG A 569 23.89 -16.21 -29.89
N GLY A 570 23.56 -14.92 -30.04
CA GLY A 570 24.19 -14.00 -30.99
C GLY A 570 23.46 -13.87 -32.34
N ASN A 571 22.43 -14.68 -32.62
CA ASN A 571 21.59 -14.57 -33.81
C ASN A 571 20.13 -14.25 -33.40
N ASN A 572 19.86 -12.97 -33.11
CA ASN A 572 18.54 -12.54 -32.61
C ASN A 572 17.37 -12.85 -33.55
N PRO A 573 17.45 -12.62 -34.88
CA PRO A 573 16.34 -12.95 -35.78
C PRO A 573 15.91 -14.41 -35.71
N VAL A 574 16.87 -15.34 -35.67
CA VAL A 574 16.58 -16.77 -35.53
C VAL A 574 16.01 -17.09 -34.15
N ARG A 575 16.56 -16.49 -33.07
CA ARG A 575 16.04 -16.71 -31.72
C ARG A 575 14.60 -16.25 -31.56
N GLU A 576 14.26 -15.06 -32.07
CA GLU A 576 12.91 -14.50 -32.04
C GLU A 576 11.93 -15.37 -32.85
N ALA A 577 12.35 -15.89 -34.00
CA ALA A 577 11.56 -16.85 -34.76
C ALA A 577 11.30 -18.15 -33.98
N ILE A 578 12.33 -18.70 -33.31
CA ILE A 578 12.18 -19.88 -32.44
C ILE A 578 11.21 -19.60 -31.30
N HIS A 579 11.31 -18.44 -30.64
CA HIS A 579 10.41 -18.05 -29.55
C HIS A 579 8.95 -17.99 -30.01
N ALA A 580 8.70 -17.31 -31.14
CA ALA A 580 7.37 -17.13 -31.68
C ALA A 580 6.71 -18.45 -32.12
N VAL A 581 7.45 -19.34 -32.81
CA VAL A 581 6.95 -20.66 -33.22
C VAL A 581 6.70 -21.57 -32.00
N PHE A 582 7.63 -21.58 -31.04
CA PHE A 582 7.45 -22.35 -29.80
C PHE A 582 6.21 -21.88 -29.03
N LEU A 583 6.07 -20.58 -28.81
CA LEU A 583 4.93 -20.00 -28.12
C LEU A 583 3.62 -20.27 -28.85
N TYR A 584 3.58 -20.16 -30.17
CA TYR A 584 2.39 -20.46 -30.96
C TYR A 584 1.82 -21.86 -30.65
N HIS A 585 2.68 -22.88 -30.65
CA HIS A 585 2.26 -24.25 -30.35
C HIS A 585 2.03 -24.50 -28.84
N ALA A 586 2.86 -23.94 -27.97
CA ALA A 586 2.73 -24.10 -26.53
C ALA A 586 1.44 -23.45 -25.98
N ILE A 587 1.08 -22.26 -26.49
CA ILE A 587 -0.17 -21.56 -26.13
C ILE A 587 -1.38 -22.39 -26.58
N GLN A 588 -1.37 -22.96 -27.79
CA GLN A 588 -2.42 -23.86 -28.25
C GLN A 588 -2.54 -25.14 -27.39
N ALA A 589 -1.43 -25.62 -26.83
CA ALA A 589 -1.42 -26.72 -25.88
C ALA A 589 -1.91 -26.33 -24.46
N GLY A 590 -2.00 -25.03 -24.17
CA GLY A 590 -2.54 -24.50 -22.91
C GLY A 590 -1.51 -23.79 -22.01
N MET A 591 -0.33 -23.43 -22.53
CA MET A 591 0.64 -22.58 -21.83
C MET A 591 -0.01 -21.23 -21.50
N SER A 592 0.01 -20.86 -20.22
CA SER A 592 -0.78 -19.74 -19.69
C SER A 592 0.04 -18.44 -19.60
N MET A 593 1.33 -18.56 -19.33
CA MET A 593 2.27 -17.45 -19.22
C MET A 593 3.68 -17.90 -19.63
N GLY A 594 4.61 -16.97 -19.78
CA GLY A 594 6.02 -17.33 -19.98
C GLY A 594 6.96 -16.17 -19.67
N ILE A 595 8.17 -16.52 -19.24
CA ILE A 595 9.26 -15.58 -18.99
C ILE A 595 9.93 -15.29 -20.33
N VAL A 596 9.73 -14.06 -20.81
CA VAL A 596 10.02 -13.60 -22.17
C VAL A 596 10.61 -12.19 -22.17
N ASN A 597 11.29 -11.84 -23.24
CA ASN A 597 11.55 -10.44 -23.55
C ASN A 597 10.33 -9.82 -24.23
N ALA A 598 9.46 -9.17 -23.46
CA ALA A 598 8.16 -8.64 -23.93
C ALA A 598 8.26 -7.74 -25.18
N GLY A 599 9.36 -7.00 -25.34
CA GLY A 599 9.57 -6.11 -26.50
C GLY A 599 10.11 -6.78 -27.76
N GLN A 600 10.45 -8.07 -27.73
CA GLN A 600 11.11 -8.81 -28.82
C GLN A 600 10.35 -10.08 -29.25
N LEU A 601 9.02 -10.08 -29.10
CA LEU A 601 8.20 -11.20 -29.59
C LEU A 601 7.77 -10.95 -31.04
N ALA A 602 8.35 -11.70 -31.96
CA ALA A 602 7.94 -11.69 -33.37
C ALA A 602 6.52 -12.25 -33.53
N ILE A 603 5.76 -11.69 -34.47
CA ILE A 603 4.45 -12.20 -34.84
C ILE A 603 4.66 -13.43 -35.73
N TYR A 604 4.06 -14.57 -35.36
CA TYR A 604 4.25 -15.85 -36.05
C TYR A 604 3.98 -15.78 -37.57
N GLU A 605 2.96 -15.01 -38.00
CA GLU A 605 2.61 -14.85 -39.42
C GLU A 605 3.61 -13.99 -40.21
N ASP A 606 4.37 -13.13 -39.53
CA ASP A 606 5.34 -12.22 -40.15
C ASP A 606 6.73 -12.86 -40.34
N ILE A 607 6.95 -14.05 -39.78
CA ILE A 607 8.20 -14.79 -39.93
C ILE A 607 8.33 -15.28 -41.39
N PRO A 608 9.48 -15.07 -42.06
CA PRO A 608 9.72 -15.63 -43.39
C PRO A 608 9.42 -17.13 -43.44
N LEU A 609 8.66 -17.56 -44.46
CA LEU A 609 8.14 -18.93 -44.55
C LEU A 609 9.23 -20.00 -44.46
N ASP A 610 10.39 -19.76 -45.10
CA ASP A 610 11.52 -20.69 -45.06
C ASP A 610 12.12 -20.85 -43.66
N LEU A 611 12.24 -19.74 -42.92
CA LEU A 611 12.70 -19.74 -41.53
C LEU A 611 11.66 -20.34 -40.59
N ARG A 612 10.39 -19.98 -40.74
CA ARG A 612 9.30 -20.49 -39.92
C ARG A 612 9.18 -22.01 -40.06
N ASP A 613 9.17 -22.53 -41.28
CA ASP A 613 9.03 -23.97 -41.54
C ASP A 613 10.24 -24.74 -41.00
N ALA A 614 11.47 -24.21 -41.16
CA ALA A 614 12.67 -24.82 -40.59
C ALA A 614 12.67 -24.83 -39.04
N VAL A 615 12.17 -23.76 -38.42
CA VAL A 615 12.01 -23.67 -36.97
C VAL A 615 10.93 -24.62 -36.47
N GLU A 616 9.79 -24.73 -37.18
CA GLU A 616 8.73 -25.70 -36.86
C GLU A 616 9.26 -27.13 -36.91
N ASP A 617 10.08 -27.45 -37.91
CA ASP A 617 10.68 -28.77 -38.03
C ASP A 617 11.54 -29.12 -36.81
N VAL A 618 12.28 -28.15 -36.28
CA VAL A 618 13.07 -28.32 -35.06
C VAL A 618 12.19 -28.41 -33.81
N ILE A 619 11.25 -27.49 -33.61
CA ILE A 619 10.41 -27.43 -32.40
C ILE A 619 9.51 -28.64 -32.28
N LEU A 620 8.96 -29.12 -33.39
CA LEU A 620 8.03 -30.24 -33.44
C LEU A 620 8.71 -31.56 -33.81
N ASN A 621 10.04 -31.56 -33.92
CA ASN A 621 10.86 -32.70 -34.29
C ASN A 621 10.31 -33.44 -35.54
N ARG A 622 9.96 -32.66 -36.58
CA ARG A 622 9.45 -33.17 -37.86
C ARG A 622 10.63 -33.53 -38.76
N HIS A 623 10.47 -34.57 -39.58
CA HIS A 623 11.44 -35.07 -40.58
C HIS A 623 12.75 -35.67 -40.03
N ASP A 624 12.74 -36.98 -39.79
CA ASP A 624 13.89 -37.92 -39.72
C ASP A 624 15.17 -37.45 -38.97
N GLY A 625 15.09 -36.43 -38.10
CA GLY A 625 16.24 -35.81 -37.41
C GLY A 625 17.01 -34.72 -38.19
N SER A 626 16.60 -34.37 -39.42
CA SER A 626 17.34 -33.43 -40.30
C SER A 626 17.08 -31.93 -40.03
N GLY A 627 16.15 -31.59 -39.14
CA GLY A 627 15.73 -30.21 -38.89
C GLY A 627 16.86 -29.31 -38.35
N THR A 628 17.70 -29.84 -37.45
CA THR A 628 18.80 -29.10 -36.83
C THR A 628 19.83 -28.63 -37.87
N GLU A 629 20.24 -29.50 -38.79
CA GLU A 629 21.20 -29.18 -39.84
C GLU A 629 20.67 -28.08 -40.77
N LYS A 630 19.41 -28.22 -41.20
CA LYS A 630 18.74 -27.23 -42.06
C LYS A 630 18.62 -25.86 -41.39
N LEU A 631 18.26 -25.82 -40.11
CA LEU A 631 18.14 -24.57 -39.37
C LEU A 631 19.51 -23.91 -39.18
N LEU A 632 20.57 -24.68 -38.94
CA LEU A 632 21.94 -24.16 -38.84
C LEU A 632 22.42 -23.57 -40.18
N GLU A 633 22.19 -24.26 -41.29
CA GLU A 633 22.50 -23.74 -42.64
C GLU A 633 21.73 -22.46 -42.95
N LEU A 634 20.45 -22.41 -42.56
CA LEU A 634 19.62 -21.23 -42.78
C LEU A 634 20.02 -20.08 -41.86
N ALA A 635 20.40 -20.35 -40.62
CA ALA A 635 20.82 -19.36 -39.65
C ALA A 635 22.03 -18.54 -40.11
N GLU A 636 22.93 -19.11 -40.92
CA GLU A 636 24.04 -18.37 -41.55
C GLU A 636 23.55 -17.26 -42.50
N LYS A 637 22.39 -17.40 -43.14
CA LYS A 637 21.81 -16.35 -43.99
C LYS A 637 21.26 -15.17 -43.19
N TYR A 638 20.90 -15.42 -41.93
CA TYR A 638 20.36 -14.42 -41.00
C TYR A 638 21.42 -13.91 -40.02
N LYS A 639 22.67 -14.39 -40.11
CA LYS A 639 23.83 -13.82 -39.42
C LYS A 639 24.26 -12.53 -40.12
N GLY A 640 23.82 -11.38 -39.63
CA GLY A 640 24.35 -10.12 -40.16
C GLY A 640 23.58 -8.82 -39.96
N ASP A 641 22.43 -8.80 -39.27
CA ASP A 641 21.65 -7.56 -39.10
C ASP A 641 21.64 -7.05 -37.64
N GLY A 642 22.80 -7.11 -36.99
CA GLY A 642 23.06 -6.50 -35.68
C GLY A 642 23.04 -4.96 -35.66
N SER A 643 22.46 -4.32 -36.69
CA SER A 643 22.28 -2.87 -36.80
C SER A 643 20.87 -2.51 -37.26
N SER A 644 19.86 -3.05 -36.58
CA SER A 644 18.55 -2.41 -36.49
C SER A 644 18.07 -2.43 -35.04
N SER A 645 18.91 -1.92 -34.14
CA SER A 645 18.34 -0.97 -33.18
C SER A 645 17.89 0.24 -33.99
N GLU A 646 16.76 0.11 -34.70
CA GLU A 646 15.83 1.21 -34.70
C GLU A 646 15.59 1.45 -33.21
N VAL A 647 16.33 2.43 -32.68
CA VAL A 647 15.88 3.20 -31.53
C VAL A 647 14.53 3.69 -31.99
N LYS A 648 13.49 2.89 -31.71
CA LYS A 648 12.10 3.27 -31.92
C LYS A 648 12.00 4.62 -31.23
N GLN A 649 11.89 5.66 -32.05
CA GLN A 649 11.43 6.97 -31.64
C GLN A 649 9.99 6.79 -31.15
N GLU A 650 9.80 6.19 -29.98
CA GLU A 650 8.50 6.18 -29.33
C GLU A 650 8.50 7.28 -28.27
N ASN A 651 7.62 8.26 -28.49
CA ASN A 651 7.18 9.29 -27.55
C ASN A 651 8.19 10.30 -27.01
N LEU A 652 9.21 10.70 -27.78
CA LEU A 652 9.93 11.95 -27.52
C LEU A 652 9.26 13.18 -28.17
N GLU A 653 7.97 13.12 -28.54
CA GLU A 653 7.25 14.31 -29.03
C GLU A 653 7.35 15.47 -28.04
N TRP A 654 7.31 15.20 -26.74
CA TRP A 654 7.48 16.21 -25.70
C TRP A 654 8.87 16.85 -25.71
N ARG A 655 9.91 16.18 -26.23
CA ARG A 655 11.25 16.78 -26.42
C ARG A 655 11.24 17.95 -27.40
N SER A 656 10.25 18.00 -28.30
CA SER A 656 10.06 19.14 -29.22
C SER A 656 9.38 20.35 -28.57
N TRP A 657 8.85 20.22 -27.35
CA TRP A 657 8.16 21.29 -26.65
C TRP A 657 9.14 22.34 -26.08
N PRO A 658 8.67 23.56 -25.76
CA PRO A 658 9.47 24.56 -25.05
C PRO A 658 10.01 24.02 -23.72
N VAL A 659 11.20 24.45 -23.29
CA VAL A 659 11.91 23.88 -22.13
C VAL A 659 11.07 23.88 -20.84
N ASN A 660 10.33 24.95 -20.57
CA ASN A 660 9.45 25.02 -19.40
C ASN A 660 8.36 23.94 -19.44
N LYS A 661 7.81 23.64 -20.63
CA LYS A 661 6.83 22.57 -20.81
C LYS A 661 7.45 21.17 -20.73
N ARG A 662 8.73 21.03 -21.08
CA ARG A 662 9.48 19.79 -20.88
C ARG A 662 9.75 19.52 -19.41
N LEU A 663 10.16 20.54 -18.66
CA LEU A 663 10.35 20.46 -17.20
C LEU A 663 9.04 20.18 -16.47
N GLU A 664 7.94 20.85 -16.84
CA GLU A 664 6.59 20.56 -16.32
C GLU A 664 6.20 19.10 -16.60
N HIS A 665 6.39 18.62 -17.83
CA HIS A 665 6.10 17.23 -18.20
C HIS A 665 6.95 16.24 -17.41
N ALA A 666 8.26 16.50 -17.29
CA ALA A 666 9.18 15.66 -16.53
C ALA A 666 8.80 15.59 -15.05
N LEU A 667 8.38 16.70 -14.45
CA LEU A 667 7.88 16.73 -13.06
C LEU A 667 6.58 15.93 -12.91
N VAL A 668 5.57 16.17 -13.77
CA VAL A 668 4.27 15.47 -13.69
C VAL A 668 4.40 13.97 -13.94
N LYS A 669 5.30 13.56 -14.83
CA LYS A 669 5.56 12.15 -15.15
C LYS A 669 6.65 11.50 -14.29
N GLY A 670 7.38 12.28 -13.50
CA GLY A 670 8.47 11.77 -12.68
C GLY A 670 9.67 11.28 -13.50
N ILE A 671 9.98 11.94 -14.63
CA ILE A 671 11.08 11.57 -15.54
C ILE A 671 12.38 12.24 -15.06
N THR A 672 13.40 11.45 -14.72
CA THR A 672 14.73 11.96 -14.36
C THR A 672 15.70 12.01 -15.55
N ASP A 673 15.33 11.40 -16.67
CA ASP A 673 16.08 11.49 -17.93
C ASP A 673 16.00 12.89 -18.52
N TYR A 674 17.11 13.36 -19.10
CA TYR A 674 17.24 14.71 -19.69
C TYR A 674 17.04 15.88 -18.72
N ILE A 675 16.78 15.64 -17.43
CA ILE A 675 16.48 16.71 -16.49
C ILE A 675 17.64 17.69 -16.36
N ASP A 676 18.88 17.20 -16.36
CA ASP A 676 20.09 18.03 -16.31
C ASP A 676 20.20 18.90 -17.57
N GLU A 677 19.90 18.34 -18.74
CA GLU A 677 19.92 19.06 -20.03
C GLU A 677 18.82 20.13 -20.11
N ASP A 678 17.59 19.79 -19.70
CA ASP A 678 16.48 20.72 -19.71
C ASP A 678 16.63 21.80 -18.64
N THR A 679 17.20 21.46 -17.48
CA THR A 679 17.51 22.42 -16.42
C THR A 679 18.59 23.39 -16.88
N GLU A 680 19.62 22.92 -17.59
CA GLU A 680 20.64 23.80 -18.19
C GLU A 680 20.05 24.71 -19.27
N ALA A 681 19.21 24.17 -20.15
CA ALA A 681 18.54 24.98 -21.17
C ALA A 681 17.66 26.07 -20.55
N ALA A 682 16.89 25.73 -19.50
CA ALA A 682 16.09 26.71 -18.76
C ALA A 682 16.98 27.74 -18.01
N ARG A 683 18.13 27.32 -17.48
CA ARG A 683 19.10 28.20 -16.83
C ARG A 683 19.70 29.21 -17.81
N GLN A 684 19.95 28.82 -19.06
CA GLN A 684 20.44 29.73 -20.09
C GLN A 684 19.38 30.74 -20.54
N GLU A 685 18.09 30.39 -20.47
CA GLU A 685 16.97 31.28 -20.77
C GLU A 685 16.60 32.20 -19.58
N ALA A 686 17.01 31.86 -18.36
CA ALA A 686 16.70 32.61 -17.15
C ALA A 686 17.79 33.64 -16.78
N GLU A 687 17.37 34.81 -16.26
CA GLU A 687 18.32 35.85 -15.80
C GLU A 687 19.17 35.41 -14.61
N ARG A 688 18.64 34.54 -13.75
CA ARG A 688 19.32 33.95 -12.59
C ARG A 688 18.94 32.48 -12.48
N PRO A 689 19.85 31.59 -12.05
CA PRO A 689 19.52 30.19 -11.82
C PRO A 689 18.33 30.00 -10.86
N LEU A 690 18.15 30.90 -9.89
CA LEU A 690 17.01 30.89 -8.97
C LEU A 690 15.65 31.00 -9.68
N HIS A 691 15.55 31.75 -10.77
CA HIS A 691 14.29 31.94 -11.50
C HIS A 691 13.83 30.65 -12.21
N VAL A 692 14.73 29.69 -12.47
CA VAL A 692 14.34 28.36 -12.98
C VAL A 692 13.56 27.58 -11.92
N ILE A 693 13.98 27.72 -10.65
CA ILE A 693 13.32 27.10 -9.49
C ILE A 693 11.97 27.78 -9.26
N GLU A 694 11.95 29.11 -9.10
CA GLU A 694 10.74 29.89 -8.81
C GLU A 694 9.72 29.91 -9.96
N GLY A 695 10.17 29.69 -11.20
CA GLY A 695 9.33 29.61 -12.40
C GLY A 695 8.99 28.17 -12.79
N ALA A 696 9.69 27.64 -13.80
CA ALA A 696 9.32 26.39 -14.48
C ALA A 696 9.18 25.17 -13.54
N LEU A 697 10.06 25.04 -12.55
CA LEU A 697 10.00 23.90 -11.61
C LEU A 697 8.83 24.03 -10.61
N MET A 698 8.63 25.21 -10.03
CA MET A 698 7.50 25.47 -9.12
C MET A 698 6.14 25.39 -9.84
N ASP A 699 6.05 25.89 -11.07
CA ASP A 699 4.85 25.76 -11.90
C ASP A 699 4.50 24.29 -12.14
N GLY A 700 5.49 23.46 -12.46
CA GLY A 700 5.31 22.01 -12.58
C GLY A 700 4.83 21.35 -11.28
N MET A 701 5.40 21.75 -10.13
CA MET A 701 4.98 21.22 -8.83
C MET A 701 3.60 21.69 -8.40
N ASN A 702 3.19 22.91 -8.77
CA ASN A 702 1.81 23.38 -8.56
C ASN A 702 0.82 22.49 -9.31
N VAL A 703 1.13 22.10 -10.56
CA VAL A 703 0.33 21.15 -11.34
C VAL A 703 0.26 19.79 -10.65
N VAL A 704 1.39 19.24 -10.17
CA VAL A 704 1.41 17.99 -9.39
C VAL A 704 0.50 18.10 -8.16
N GLY A 705 0.55 19.23 -7.46
CA GLY A 705 -0.27 19.47 -6.28
C GLY A 705 -1.77 19.58 -6.58
N ASP A 706 -2.14 20.23 -7.68
CA ASP A 706 -3.52 20.29 -8.17
C ASP A 706 -4.03 18.91 -8.61
N LEU A 707 -3.19 18.10 -9.26
CA LEU A 707 -3.53 16.74 -9.67
C LEU A 707 -3.74 15.81 -8.46
N PHE A 708 -2.89 15.91 -7.43
CA PHE A 708 -3.04 15.15 -6.18
C PHE A 708 -4.33 15.56 -5.44
N GLY A 709 -4.56 16.88 -5.27
CA GLY A 709 -5.78 17.39 -4.61
C GLY A 709 -7.07 17.06 -5.36
N ALA A 710 -7.00 16.87 -6.69
CA ALA A 710 -8.13 16.42 -7.51
C ALA A 710 -8.29 14.88 -7.56
N GLY A 711 -7.48 14.11 -6.83
CA GLY A 711 -7.49 12.64 -6.83
C GLY A 711 -6.99 12.00 -8.13
N LYS A 712 -6.33 12.76 -9.01
CA LYS A 712 -5.78 12.28 -10.30
C LYS A 712 -4.33 11.80 -10.20
N MET A 713 -3.66 12.10 -9.08
CA MET A 713 -2.37 11.54 -8.70
C MET A 713 -2.47 11.01 -7.26
N PHE A 714 -1.62 10.05 -6.92
CA PHE A 714 -1.53 9.47 -5.57
C PHE A 714 -0.12 9.63 -5.00
N LEU A 715 0.03 9.41 -3.69
CA LEU A 715 1.22 9.81 -2.92
C LEU A 715 2.56 9.30 -3.49
N PRO A 716 2.73 7.99 -3.80
CA PRO A 716 3.92 7.49 -4.52
C PRO A 716 4.30 8.28 -5.78
N GLN A 717 3.34 8.74 -6.58
CA GLN A 717 3.63 9.55 -7.77
C GLN A 717 4.13 10.94 -7.40
N VAL A 718 3.59 11.54 -6.34
CA VAL A 718 4.05 12.84 -5.82
C VAL A 718 5.49 12.75 -5.31
N VAL A 719 5.83 11.67 -4.60
CA VAL A 719 7.21 11.40 -4.14
C VAL A 719 8.17 11.21 -5.33
N LYS A 720 7.70 10.63 -6.43
CA LYS A 720 8.48 10.52 -7.68
C LYS A 720 8.71 11.89 -8.34
N SER A 721 7.68 12.72 -8.49
CA SER A 721 7.80 14.10 -9.03
C SER A 721 8.80 14.95 -8.24
N ALA A 722 8.75 14.82 -6.91
CA ALA A 722 9.67 15.45 -6.00
C ALA A 722 11.15 15.12 -6.25
N ARG A 723 11.46 13.86 -6.59
CA ARG A 723 12.83 13.45 -6.91
C ARG A 723 13.35 14.15 -8.16
N VAL A 724 12.50 14.32 -9.18
CA VAL A 724 12.83 15.08 -10.39
C VAL A 724 13.13 16.53 -10.05
N MET A 725 12.29 17.17 -9.22
CA MET A 725 12.52 18.54 -8.75
C MET A 725 13.87 18.66 -8.05
N LYS A 726 14.17 17.76 -7.11
CA LYS A 726 15.42 17.79 -6.36
C LYS A 726 16.65 17.62 -7.26
N LYS A 727 16.59 16.73 -8.26
CA LYS A 727 17.69 16.54 -9.22
C LYS A 727 17.95 17.81 -10.04
N ALA A 728 16.88 18.46 -10.53
CA ALA A 728 16.99 19.75 -11.21
C ALA A 728 17.59 20.84 -10.30
N VAL A 729 17.12 20.96 -9.05
CA VAL A 729 17.68 21.92 -8.08
C VAL A 729 19.16 21.63 -7.79
N ALA A 730 19.53 20.36 -7.60
CA ALA A 730 20.92 19.95 -7.37
C ALA A 730 21.84 20.32 -8.54
N TYR A 731 21.36 20.21 -9.78
CA TYR A 731 22.08 20.66 -10.97
C TYR A 731 22.31 22.18 -10.97
N LEU A 732 21.35 22.97 -10.50
CA LEU A 732 21.46 24.44 -10.43
C LEU A 732 22.38 24.93 -9.31
N MET A 733 22.63 24.13 -8.27
CA MET A 733 23.39 24.56 -7.08
C MET A 733 24.78 25.13 -7.40
N PRO A 734 25.65 24.50 -8.20
CA PRO A 734 26.98 25.04 -8.50
C PRO A 734 26.92 26.40 -9.21
N PHE A 735 25.88 26.63 -10.02
CA PHE A 735 25.67 27.91 -10.71
C PHE A 735 25.14 28.98 -9.76
N MET A 736 24.26 28.61 -8.82
CA MET A 736 23.79 29.50 -7.76
C MET A 736 24.92 29.93 -6.82
N ASP A 737 25.84 29.01 -6.51
CA ASP A 737 27.03 29.28 -5.69
C ASP A 737 28.03 30.19 -6.42
N ALA A 738 28.16 30.04 -7.75
CA ALA A 738 28.99 30.92 -8.57
C ALA A 738 28.40 32.34 -8.74
N ASP A 739 27.08 32.47 -8.69
CA ASP A 739 26.36 33.75 -8.79
C ASP A 739 26.38 34.54 -7.46
N LYS A 740 26.83 33.93 -6.36
CA LYS A 740 26.91 34.55 -5.01
C LYS A 740 28.35 34.75 -4.54
N ALA A 741 28.72 36.01 -4.34
CA ALA A 741 29.85 36.38 -3.50
C ALA A 741 29.55 35.97 -2.03
N ALA A 742 30.08 34.83 -1.60
CA ALA A 742 30.20 34.34 -0.23
C ALA A 742 28.95 34.40 0.68
N GLY A 743 28.30 33.24 0.89
CA GLY A 743 27.46 32.99 2.08
C GLY A 743 26.40 31.91 1.91
N ASP A 744 26.60 30.78 2.60
CA ASP A 744 25.73 29.63 2.95
C ASP A 744 24.63 29.14 1.99
N ARG A 745 24.45 27.80 1.97
CA ARG A 745 23.28 27.09 1.40
C ARG A 745 22.00 27.86 1.71
N GLN A 746 21.41 28.51 0.71
CA GLN A 746 20.08 29.11 0.86
C GLN A 746 19.02 28.05 0.51
N THR A 747 18.55 27.36 1.53
CA THR A 747 17.25 26.68 1.50
C THR A 747 16.15 27.73 1.29
N ASN A 748 15.01 27.36 0.71
CA ASN A 748 13.87 28.26 0.50
C ASN A 748 13.27 28.79 1.83
N GLY A 749 13.68 28.20 2.94
CA GLY A 749 13.38 28.55 4.32
C GLY A 749 13.54 27.32 5.20
N LYS A 750 13.71 27.53 6.50
CA LYS A 750 13.75 26.46 7.50
C LYS A 750 12.38 26.35 8.18
N ILE A 751 11.75 25.18 8.11
CA ILE A 751 10.41 24.93 8.62
C ILE A 751 10.47 23.88 9.72
N LEU A 752 9.97 24.21 10.90
CA LEU A 752 9.81 23.23 11.97
C LEU A 752 8.43 22.60 11.88
N MET A 753 8.37 21.27 11.82
CA MET A 753 7.12 20.51 11.81
C MET A 753 6.98 19.72 13.12
N ALA A 754 5.80 19.74 13.73
CA ALA A 754 5.51 18.96 14.93
C ALA A 754 4.05 18.50 14.97
N THR A 755 3.82 17.25 15.40
CA THR A 755 2.47 16.87 15.86
C THR A 755 2.37 17.29 17.32
N VAL A 756 1.34 18.05 17.62
CA VAL A 756 1.17 18.68 18.94
C VAL A 756 1.00 17.65 20.06
N LYS A 757 1.23 18.10 21.30
CA LYS A 757 1.11 17.28 22.51
C LYS A 757 -0.23 16.52 22.57
N GLY A 758 -0.16 15.25 22.95
CA GLY A 758 -1.32 14.37 23.11
C GLY A 758 -1.77 13.68 21.83
N ASP A 759 -1.09 13.92 20.71
CA ASP A 759 -1.39 13.31 19.41
C ASP A 759 -0.18 12.53 18.89
N VAL A 760 -0.44 11.26 18.57
CA VAL A 760 0.55 10.26 18.15
C VAL A 760 0.60 10.09 16.63
N HIS A 761 -0.28 10.76 15.90
CA HIS A 761 -0.37 10.59 14.46
C HIS A 761 0.62 11.52 13.76
N ASP A 762 1.48 10.96 12.94
CA ASP A 762 2.46 11.72 12.16
C ASP A 762 2.35 11.51 10.66
N ILE A 763 1.46 10.65 10.17
CA ILE A 763 1.34 10.35 8.73
C ILE A 763 1.20 11.65 7.91
N GLY A 764 0.24 12.50 8.25
CA GLY A 764 0.01 13.76 7.54
C GLY A 764 1.19 14.72 7.64
N LYS A 765 1.80 14.85 8.83
CA LYS A 765 3.00 15.68 9.06
C LYS A 765 4.17 15.20 8.21
N ASN A 766 4.42 13.89 8.20
CA ASN A 766 5.51 13.27 7.47
C ASN A 766 5.31 13.50 5.97
N ILE A 767 4.09 13.37 5.45
CA ILE A 767 3.78 13.68 4.05
C ILE A 767 4.05 15.16 3.74
N VAL A 768 3.59 16.10 4.58
CA VAL A 768 3.85 17.54 4.39
C VAL A 768 5.35 17.84 4.45
N GLY A 769 6.06 17.26 5.43
CA GLY A 769 7.49 17.41 5.60
C GLY A 769 8.27 16.90 4.39
N VAL A 770 7.89 15.72 3.89
CA VAL A 770 8.36 15.15 2.62
C VAL A 770 8.13 16.17 1.51
N VAL A 771 6.88 16.58 1.24
CA VAL A 771 6.55 17.51 0.15
C VAL A 771 7.28 18.87 0.27
N LEU A 772 7.49 19.40 1.47
CA LEU A 772 8.29 20.61 1.70
C LEU A 772 9.78 20.39 1.40
N GLN A 773 10.37 19.29 1.86
CA GLN A 773 11.76 18.94 1.53
C GLN A 773 11.96 18.77 0.03
N CYS A 774 10.96 18.22 -0.67
CA CYS A 774 10.95 18.12 -2.12
C CYS A 774 11.06 19.48 -2.82
N ASN A 775 10.61 20.55 -2.16
CA ASN A 775 10.64 21.93 -2.66
C ASN A 775 11.76 22.77 -2.03
N ASN A 776 12.88 22.13 -1.66
CA ASN A 776 14.11 22.77 -1.17
C ASN A 776 13.95 23.57 0.14
N TYR A 777 12.97 23.22 0.98
CA TYR A 777 12.88 23.70 2.36
C TYR A 777 13.70 22.80 3.29
N ASP A 778 14.37 23.39 4.29
CA ASP A 778 14.99 22.63 5.38
C ASP A 778 13.92 22.32 6.43
N VAL A 779 13.54 21.06 6.55
CA VAL A 779 12.46 20.65 7.46
C VAL A 779 13.02 19.98 8.69
N ILE A 780 12.78 20.58 9.86
CA ILE A 780 13.08 20.01 11.17
C ILE A 780 11.81 19.35 11.70
N ASP A 781 11.79 18.03 11.70
CA ASP A 781 10.69 17.26 12.24
C ASP A 781 10.94 16.91 13.71
N LEU A 782 10.12 17.45 14.61
CA LEU A 782 10.20 17.15 16.05
C LEU A 782 9.48 15.85 16.46
N GLY A 783 8.78 15.20 15.53
CA GLY A 783 8.02 13.99 15.77
C GLY A 783 6.63 14.26 16.34
N VAL A 784 6.16 13.31 17.15
CA VAL A 784 4.81 13.29 17.73
C VAL A 784 4.79 13.69 19.19
N MET A 785 3.60 13.99 19.72
CA MET A 785 3.37 14.36 21.11
C MET A 785 4.29 15.47 21.61
N VAL A 786 4.60 16.45 20.76
CA VAL A 786 5.62 17.45 21.06
C VAL A 786 5.01 18.57 21.93
N PRO A 787 5.52 18.82 23.15
CA PRO A 787 5.05 19.92 23.98
C PRO A 787 5.33 21.29 23.35
N ALA A 788 4.41 22.25 23.56
CA ALA A 788 4.57 23.63 23.10
C ALA A 788 5.94 24.24 23.48
N GLU A 789 6.44 23.97 24.68
CA GLU A 789 7.74 24.47 25.13
C GLU A 789 8.89 23.95 24.24
N LYS A 790 8.91 22.66 23.91
CA LYS A 790 9.96 22.07 23.06
C LYS A 790 9.88 22.62 21.63
N ILE A 791 8.67 22.74 21.07
CA ILE A 791 8.43 23.35 19.75
C ILE A 791 9.07 24.74 19.68
N LEU A 792 8.77 25.59 20.66
CA LEU A 792 9.24 26.98 20.67
C LEU A 792 10.72 27.11 21.02
N GLN A 793 11.25 26.28 21.91
CA GLN A 793 12.68 26.23 22.21
C GLN A 793 13.49 25.83 20.98
N THR A 794 13.12 24.75 20.30
CA THR A 794 13.81 24.31 19.08
C THR A 794 13.66 25.35 17.97
N ALA A 795 12.47 25.94 17.79
CA ALA A 795 12.25 26.99 16.79
C ALA A 795 13.24 28.16 16.94
N ARG A 796 13.56 28.56 18.18
CA ARG A 796 14.57 29.58 18.47
C ARG A 796 16.00 29.10 18.28
N LEU A 797 16.32 27.91 18.80
CA LEU A 797 17.67 27.35 18.72
C LEU A 797 18.12 27.17 17.26
N GLU A 798 17.20 26.72 16.42
CA GLU A 798 17.45 26.40 15.02
C GLU A 798 17.21 27.58 14.08
N ASN A 799 16.73 28.72 14.60
CA ASN A 799 16.35 29.92 13.85
C ASN A 799 15.42 29.59 12.67
N VAL A 800 14.28 28.96 12.97
CA VAL A 800 13.33 28.52 11.95
C VAL A 800 12.48 29.69 11.43
N ASP A 801 12.14 29.64 10.16
CA ASP A 801 11.37 30.68 9.47
C ASP A 801 9.86 30.46 9.56
N ILE A 802 9.40 29.21 9.71
CA ILE A 802 7.98 28.84 9.88
C ILE A 802 7.85 27.72 10.92
N ILE A 803 6.77 27.75 11.71
CA ILE A 803 6.32 26.60 12.51
C ILE A 803 5.07 26.00 11.87
N GLY A 804 5.10 24.71 11.55
CA GLY A 804 3.97 23.92 11.10
C GLY A 804 3.50 22.94 12.18
N LEU A 805 2.22 23.00 12.52
CA LEU A 805 1.59 22.11 13.49
C LEU A 805 0.64 21.14 12.80
N SER A 806 0.72 19.87 13.18
CA SER A 806 -0.18 18.81 12.74
C SER A 806 -1.04 18.28 13.88
N GLY A 807 -2.29 17.92 13.57
CA GLY A 807 -3.23 17.31 14.50
C GLY A 807 -4.29 16.49 13.77
N LEU A 808 -4.48 15.25 14.22
CA LEU A 808 -5.45 14.30 13.67
C LEU A 808 -6.60 14.02 14.66
N ILE A 809 -6.41 14.28 15.95
CA ILE A 809 -7.47 14.09 16.95
C ILE A 809 -8.01 15.44 17.44
N THR A 810 -9.25 15.44 17.93
CA THR A 810 -9.93 16.64 18.44
C THR A 810 -9.15 17.35 19.56
N PRO A 811 -8.53 16.66 20.54
CA PRO A 811 -7.69 17.31 21.55
C PRO A 811 -6.51 18.12 20.98
N SER A 812 -6.00 17.75 19.80
CA SER A 812 -4.89 18.45 19.14
C SER A 812 -5.24 19.88 18.78
N LEU A 813 -6.51 20.16 18.49
CA LEU A 813 -6.99 21.48 18.14
C LEU A 813 -6.82 22.47 19.30
N ASP A 814 -7.16 22.06 20.52
CA ASP A 814 -6.96 22.88 21.72
C ASP A 814 -5.48 23.10 22.02
N GLU A 815 -4.63 22.10 21.77
CA GLU A 815 -3.18 22.23 21.93
C GLU A 815 -2.59 23.19 20.89
N MET A 816 -3.06 23.19 19.63
CA MET A 816 -2.65 24.19 18.64
C MET A 816 -3.01 25.62 19.06
N VAL A 817 -4.18 25.80 19.67
CA VAL A 817 -4.58 27.07 20.30
C VAL A 817 -3.62 27.45 21.43
N HIS A 818 -3.21 26.49 22.24
CA HIS A 818 -2.22 26.70 23.30
C HIS A 818 -0.86 27.14 22.74
N VAL A 819 -0.35 26.48 21.71
CA VAL A 819 0.90 26.86 21.03
C VAL A 819 0.82 28.28 20.49
N ALA A 820 -0.27 28.66 19.82
CA ALA A 820 -0.46 30.02 19.30
C ALA A 820 -0.43 31.10 20.41
N LYS A 821 -1.10 30.85 21.54
CA LYS A 821 -1.05 31.73 22.73
C LYS A 821 0.38 31.85 23.27
N GLU A 822 1.11 30.76 23.30
CA GLU A 822 2.46 30.69 23.84
C GLU A 822 3.48 31.37 22.90
N MET A 823 3.32 31.23 21.58
CA MET A 823 4.06 31.99 20.57
C MET A 823 3.89 33.50 20.78
N GLN A 824 2.65 33.95 21.00
CA GLN A 824 2.37 35.36 21.29
C GLN A 824 3.00 35.82 22.61
N ARG A 825 2.89 35.02 23.68
CA ARG A 825 3.45 35.32 25.01
C ARG A 825 4.98 35.47 24.95
N GLN A 826 5.65 34.63 24.17
CA GLN A 826 7.10 34.64 24.00
C GLN A 826 7.57 35.63 22.93
N GLY A 827 6.68 36.31 22.20
CA GLY A 827 7.03 37.36 21.23
C GLY A 827 7.55 36.81 19.89
N PHE A 828 7.10 35.65 19.45
CA PHE A 828 7.37 35.17 18.09
C PHE A 828 6.70 36.07 17.05
N THR A 829 7.31 36.19 15.87
CA THR A 829 6.78 36.94 14.71
C THR A 829 6.76 36.13 13.43
N ILE A 830 7.29 34.90 13.46
CA ILE A 830 7.33 33.97 12.33
C ILE A 830 5.94 33.38 12.03
N PRO A 831 5.64 32.99 10.79
CA PRO A 831 4.37 32.36 10.44
C PRO A 831 4.11 31.02 11.14
N LEU A 832 2.82 30.74 11.36
CA LEU A 832 2.27 29.51 11.92
C LEU A 832 1.38 28.84 10.86
N MET A 833 1.77 27.66 10.39
CA MET A 833 0.98 26.79 9.50
C MET A 833 0.23 25.75 10.33
N ILE A 834 -1.06 25.59 10.06
CA ILE A 834 -1.95 24.62 10.75
C ILE A 834 -2.45 23.60 9.74
N GLY A 835 -2.29 22.31 10.03
CA GLY A 835 -2.81 21.22 9.19
C GLY A 835 -3.14 19.94 9.97
N GLY A 836 -3.66 18.94 9.25
CA GLY A 836 -4.08 17.65 9.81
C GLY A 836 -5.59 17.40 9.70
N ALA A 837 -6.01 16.14 9.81
CA ALA A 837 -7.34 15.69 9.38
C ALA A 837 -8.51 16.35 10.14
N THR A 838 -8.32 16.73 11.40
CA THR A 838 -9.33 17.44 12.22
C THR A 838 -9.26 18.95 12.12
N THR A 839 -8.25 19.49 11.42
CA THR A 839 -8.07 20.94 11.27
C THR A 839 -8.86 21.47 10.08
N SER A 840 -9.30 22.73 10.16
CA SER A 840 -10.06 23.37 9.10
C SER A 840 -9.77 24.86 9.00
N ARG A 841 -10.26 25.46 7.90
CA ARG A 841 -10.17 26.90 7.67
C ARG A 841 -10.90 27.69 8.74
N ALA A 842 -12.12 27.29 9.12
CA ALA A 842 -12.85 28.03 10.12
C ALA A 842 -12.31 27.79 11.53
N HIS A 843 -11.79 26.60 11.84
CA HIS A 843 -11.12 26.35 13.12
C HIS A 843 -9.99 27.36 13.33
N THR A 844 -9.13 27.45 12.32
CA THR A 844 -7.95 28.31 12.34
C THR A 844 -8.36 29.78 12.45
N ALA A 845 -9.37 30.20 11.67
CA ALA A 845 -9.89 31.58 11.70
C ALA A 845 -10.56 31.97 13.02
N VAL A 846 -11.29 31.05 13.67
CA VAL A 846 -12.12 31.35 14.85
C VAL A 846 -11.37 31.10 16.16
N LYS A 847 -10.53 30.06 16.23
CA LYS A 847 -9.93 29.57 17.47
C LYS A 847 -8.43 29.80 17.57
N ILE A 848 -7.67 29.78 16.47
CA ILE A 848 -6.19 29.86 16.53
C ILE A 848 -5.69 31.29 16.23
N GLU A 849 -6.00 31.83 15.05
CA GLU A 849 -5.50 33.13 14.58
C GLU A 849 -5.77 34.30 15.55
N PRO A 850 -6.92 34.38 16.26
CA PRO A 850 -7.15 35.45 17.23
C PRO A 850 -6.16 35.49 18.40
N HIS A 851 -5.42 34.42 18.65
CA HIS A 851 -4.47 34.31 19.75
C HIS A 851 -3.02 34.60 19.35
N TYR A 852 -2.72 34.81 18.07
CA TYR A 852 -1.36 35.09 17.58
C TYR A 852 -1.35 36.17 16.50
N GLN A 853 -0.60 37.25 16.72
CA GLN A 853 -0.53 38.38 15.78
C GLN A 853 0.31 38.09 14.53
N GLY A 854 1.17 37.06 14.55
CA GLY A 854 1.88 36.59 13.38
C GLY A 854 0.94 35.99 12.33
N ALA A 855 1.45 35.74 11.13
CA ALA A 855 0.65 35.11 10.07
C ALA A 855 0.26 33.68 10.51
N THR A 856 -1.03 33.41 10.65
CA THR A 856 -1.55 32.06 10.94
C THR A 856 -2.34 31.58 9.73
N VAL A 857 -1.96 30.45 9.13
CA VAL A 857 -2.55 29.97 7.87
C VAL A 857 -2.90 28.49 7.98
N TYR A 858 -4.16 28.18 7.70
CA TYR A 858 -4.64 26.82 7.51
C TYR A 858 -4.17 26.28 6.15
N VAL A 859 -3.61 25.07 6.19
CA VAL A 859 -3.14 24.32 5.03
C VAL A 859 -4.07 23.11 4.87
N THR A 860 -4.80 23.07 3.75
CA THR A 860 -5.85 22.07 3.51
C THR A 860 -5.30 20.66 3.39
N ASP A 861 -4.16 20.52 2.73
CA ASP A 861 -3.57 19.25 2.36
C ASP A 861 -2.06 19.43 2.15
N ALA A 862 -1.35 18.31 2.01
CA ALA A 862 0.10 18.36 1.86
C ALA A 862 0.57 19.08 0.59
N SER A 863 -0.21 19.07 -0.49
CA SER A 863 0.22 19.69 -1.74
C SER A 863 0.14 21.21 -1.72
N ARG A 864 -0.78 21.79 -0.93
CA ARG A 864 -0.88 23.24 -0.73
C ARG A 864 0.18 23.80 0.22
N GLY A 865 0.81 22.96 1.04
CA GLY A 865 1.81 23.39 2.03
C GLY A 865 2.97 24.19 1.43
N VAL A 866 3.42 23.80 0.23
CA VAL A 866 4.52 24.45 -0.49
C VAL A 866 4.15 25.86 -0.95
N GLY A 867 2.99 26.00 -1.60
CA GLY A 867 2.52 27.30 -2.07
C GLY A 867 2.28 28.27 -0.91
N VAL A 868 1.78 27.77 0.22
CA VAL A 868 1.62 28.57 1.45
C VAL A 868 2.98 29.00 2.00
N ALA A 869 3.94 28.08 2.16
CA ALA A 869 5.28 28.39 2.65
C ALA A 869 6.00 29.41 1.75
N SER A 870 5.92 29.23 0.42
CA SER A 870 6.53 30.12 -0.57
C SER A 870 5.98 31.54 -0.47
N ASN A 871 4.65 31.69 -0.41
CA ASN A 871 4.02 32.99 -0.25
C ASN A 871 4.36 33.65 1.10
N LEU A 872 4.50 32.88 2.18
CA LEU A 872 4.82 33.39 3.52
C LEU A 872 6.27 33.86 3.67
N LEU A 873 7.18 33.34 2.84
CA LEU A 873 8.62 33.64 2.88
C LEU A 873 9.07 34.61 1.78
N SER A 874 8.26 34.79 0.73
CA SER A 874 8.51 35.77 -0.33
C SER A 874 8.54 37.22 0.18
N GLY A 875 9.55 38.00 -0.21
CA GLY A 875 9.65 39.42 0.14
C GLY A 875 8.54 40.28 -0.46
N ASP A 876 8.07 39.92 -1.66
CA ASP A 876 7.10 40.71 -2.43
C ASP A 876 5.65 40.24 -2.20
N LEU A 877 5.42 38.93 -2.08
CA LEU A 877 4.07 38.34 -2.02
C LEU A 877 3.50 38.24 -0.59
N LYS A 878 4.36 38.19 0.43
CA LYS A 878 3.94 37.93 1.82
C LYS A 878 2.91 38.91 2.34
N ASN A 879 3.10 40.21 2.09
CA ASN A 879 2.21 41.24 2.63
C ASN A 879 0.79 41.11 2.06
N ASP A 880 0.68 40.96 0.74
CA ASP A 880 -0.60 40.83 0.05
C ASP A 880 -1.29 39.50 0.39
N PHE A 881 -0.52 38.41 0.46
CA PHE A 881 -1.02 37.09 0.85
C PHE A 881 -1.59 37.10 2.28
N VAL A 882 -0.83 37.60 3.26
CA VAL A 882 -1.26 37.67 4.66
C VAL A 882 -2.48 38.57 4.82
N GLN A 883 -2.54 39.70 4.11
CA GLN A 883 -3.73 40.57 4.12
C GLN A 883 -4.94 39.91 3.44
N GLY A 884 -4.72 39.09 2.41
CA GLY A 884 -5.76 38.25 1.79
C GLY A 884 -6.36 37.27 2.79
N ILE A 885 -5.50 36.47 3.44
CA ILE A 885 -5.91 35.48 4.45
C ILE A 885 -6.64 36.15 5.63
N ARG A 886 -6.15 37.29 6.13
CA ARG A 886 -6.81 38.02 7.22
C ARG A 886 -8.21 38.50 6.85
N ARG A 887 -8.40 38.98 5.61
CA ARG A 887 -9.74 39.37 5.10
C ARG A 887 -10.66 38.15 5.02
N GLU A 888 -10.16 37.06 4.46
CA GLU A 888 -10.90 35.81 4.39
C GLU A 888 -11.33 35.31 5.78
N TYR A 889 -10.41 35.30 6.76
CA TYR A 889 -10.71 34.84 8.12
C TYR A 889 -11.68 35.77 8.84
N ALA A 890 -11.63 37.08 8.57
CA ALA A 890 -12.65 38.01 9.05
C ALA A 890 -14.04 37.67 8.49
N GLU A 891 -14.16 37.37 7.19
CA GLU A 891 -15.43 36.95 6.59
C GLU A 891 -15.95 35.65 7.19
N VAL A 892 -15.07 34.65 7.37
CA VAL A 892 -15.43 33.37 7.99
C VAL A 892 -15.96 33.58 9.41
N ARG A 893 -15.30 34.41 10.22
CA ARG A 893 -15.77 34.77 11.57
C ARG A 893 -17.11 35.48 11.56
N GLU A 894 -17.34 36.42 10.64
CA GLU A 894 -18.62 37.13 10.54
C GLU A 894 -19.76 36.20 10.06
N ARG A 895 -19.49 35.29 9.11
CA ARG A 895 -20.45 34.26 8.70
C ARG A 895 -20.78 33.30 9.86
N HIS A 896 -19.79 32.95 10.68
CA HIS A 896 -19.99 32.10 11.86
C HIS A 896 -20.85 32.80 12.92
N LYS A 897 -20.54 34.06 13.28
CA LYS A 897 -21.39 34.87 14.18
C LYS A 897 -22.83 34.98 13.66
N GLY A 898 -23.01 35.08 12.33
CA GLY A 898 -24.33 35.10 11.69
C GLY A 898 -25.10 33.78 11.77
N LYS A 899 -24.41 32.62 11.82
CA LYS A 899 -25.02 31.30 12.04
C LYS A 899 -25.44 31.09 13.50
N GLU A 900 -24.61 31.48 14.47
CA GLU A 900 -24.97 31.48 15.91
C GLU A 900 -26.15 32.43 16.18
N ALA A 901 -26.21 33.60 15.51
CA ALA A 901 -27.33 34.53 15.64
C ALA A 901 -28.66 33.99 15.08
N LYS A 902 -28.62 33.02 14.16
CA LYS A 902 -29.81 32.31 13.64
C LYS A 902 -30.25 31.14 14.53
N THR A 903 -29.37 30.61 15.37
CA THR A 903 -29.68 29.64 16.43
C THR A 903 -30.08 30.36 17.74
N ARG A 904 -30.96 31.37 17.64
CA ARG A 904 -31.64 31.89 18.83
C ARG A 904 -32.56 30.80 19.37
N GLN A 905 -32.14 30.17 20.45
CA GLN A 905 -33.04 29.39 21.31
C GLN A 905 -34.19 30.32 21.73
N HIS A 906 -35.43 29.84 21.55
CA HIS A 906 -36.62 30.49 22.05
C HIS A 906 -36.49 30.70 23.56
N SER A 907 -36.96 31.83 24.07
CA SER A 907 -37.08 32.02 25.51
C SER A 907 -38.04 30.97 26.10
N LEU A 908 -37.92 30.65 27.39
CA LEU A 908 -38.79 29.66 28.04
C LEU A 908 -40.28 30.05 27.99
N GLU A 909 -40.59 31.33 27.79
CA GLU A 909 -41.95 31.85 27.53
C GLU A 909 -42.41 31.67 26.08
N GLU A 910 -41.50 31.66 25.10
CA GLU A 910 -41.82 31.39 23.70
C GLU A 910 -41.86 29.90 23.37
N ALA A 911 -41.21 29.07 24.19
CA ALA A 911 -41.21 27.61 24.07
C ALA A 911 -42.32 26.90 24.87
N ARG A 912 -43.03 27.62 25.75
CA ARG A 912 -44.22 27.14 26.48
C ARG A 912 -45.48 27.57 25.77
#